data_AF-A0A358SKN9-F1
#
_entry.id   AF-A0A358SKN9-F1
#
_cell.length_a   1.000
_cell.length_b   1.000
_cell.length_c   1.000
_cell.angle_alpha   90.00
_cell.angle_beta   90.00
_cell.angle_gamma   90.00
#
_symmetry.space_group_name_H-M   'P 1'
#
loop_
_entity.id
_entity.type
_entity.pdbx_description
1 polymer ?
#
loop_
_entity_poly.entity_id
_entity_poly.type
_entity_poly.pdbx_seq_one_letter_code
_entity_poly.pdbx_strand_id
1 'polypeptide(L)'
;MSAGPPRPAAGAPARLPVLPADRRRRPSGAPPPLPRHIERSGLIWLAAAIIATAAAMGVFAGGLSRWAVDVTVIDDAVTRRVASAPIPGFTAVARVIAEAGAAPAAVIAGYALVLALIVLRRFRHLLVLVASYAVLTLLTAIFLLVVHRVLPFGVPVQFRWAGFSMPSVEIEKTCAVLTGALYTLVPAGRWRRRGGWAAAAIVVVIGLARMRLGVDAPTDVLLGAILGVTVPLLGMRLFAPEESFPVVYGGAHGAHLDLGGARGEAIRRALKDQMGIEVASVEPFGLAGSGGSSPMRLRRAGEPGGYLFGKLYARSHVRADRWYKLGRQLRYGRLEDEQSFKGVRRLVQQEDYALRICRDAGLPTPQPYGFVELTPDREYLLLTEFFAGAAELGDATADDTVIDDGLLIVRRMWDAGLAHRDIKPANLLVRDGRLLLIDVAFAEVRPTPWRQAVDLANMMLCLALRSSAEQVYQRTLKFFTVADISEAFAAARGLALPSQLRQSLRASGRELHEGFLQLLPRRPAPVRVQRWSARRAGALAVVVVTVLVLVIGLANALVNTATPASALEVSNMDCHALEPLLAEAQSVPTASEIVCIRPLPVGWTLGRVQALRGTSVITLDNDRAGGDALQLTLTGHCAVGRATAIRAAEPGIRRLRAPGSGARYAVTWYDVFPGGCVRIALRPATQQAAVDIRIALRPGTQQAATDEDLAGQVPAIVGYVSRAALRHELAQRSGGRLRLN
;
A
#
# COMPACT_ATOMS: atom_id res chain seq x y z
N MET A 1 -3.61 49.42 69.67
CA MET A 1 -3.28 48.87 68.34
C MET A 1 -2.19 47.83 68.51
N SER A 2 -2.47 46.56 68.21
CA SER A 2 -1.45 45.52 68.02
C SER A 2 -1.92 44.67 66.85
N ALA A 3 -1.19 44.75 65.74
CA ALA A 3 -1.53 44.12 64.48
C ALA A 3 -1.30 42.60 64.56
N GLY A 4 -2.34 41.83 64.23
CA GLY A 4 -2.24 40.38 64.07
C GLY A 4 -1.35 39.98 62.89
N PRO A 5 -0.96 38.70 62.79
CA PRO A 5 -0.05 38.22 61.77
C PRO A 5 -0.66 38.38 60.36
N PRO A 6 0.17 38.64 59.33
CA PRO A 6 -0.32 38.86 57.98
C PRO A 6 -0.94 37.57 57.42
N ARG A 7 -2.13 37.70 56.82
CA ARG A 7 -2.74 36.65 55.99
C ARG A 7 -1.78 36.30 54.83
N PRO A 8 -1.63 35.01 54.47
CA PRO A 8 -0.81 34.63 53.32
C PRO A 8 -1.43 35.20 52.04
N ALA A 9 -0.60 35.85 51.22
CA ALA A 9 -0.98 36.42 49.95
C ALA A 9 -1.45 35.31 48.98
N ALA A 10 -2.69 35.42 48.51
CA ALA A 10 -3.17 34.67 47.35
C ALA A 10 -2.46 35.21 46.10
N GLY A 11 -1.66 34.36 45.43
CA GLY A 11 -1.02 34.72 44.15
C GLY A 11 0.45 34.34 43.99
N ALA A 12 0.93 33.24 44.60
CA ALA A 12 2.21 32.68 44.16
C ALA A 12 2.07 32.13 42.73
N PRO A 13 2.97 32.48 41.78
CA PRO A 13 2.96 31.89 40.45
C PRO A 13 3.09 30.37 40.57
N ALA A 14 2.30 29.62 39.80
CA ALA A 14 2.34 28.17 39.80
C ALA A 14 3.77 27.70 39.49
N ARG A 15 4.54 27.34 40.53
CA ARG A 15 5.90 26.82 40.36
C ARG A 15 5.79 25.54 39.54
N LEU A 16 6.55 25.48 38.44
CA LEU A 16 6.75 24.25 37.68
C LEU A 16 7.09 23.13 38.66
N PRO A 17 6.48 21.93 38.56
CA PRO A 17 6.91 20.82 39.39
C PRO A 17 8.41 20.61 39.17
N VAL A 18 9.19 20.77 40.23
CA VAL A 18 10.63 20.50 40.20
C VAL A 18 10.76 19.00 40.02
N LEU A 19 11.04 18.60 38.79
CA LEU A 19 11.33 17.21 38.47
C LEU A 19 12.55 16.75 39.29
N PRO A 20 12.55 15.50 39.79
CA PRO A 20 13.63 14.95 40.61
C PRO A 20 15.03 15.22 40.03
N ALA A 21 15.99 15.54 40.90
CA ALA A 21 17.36 15.87 40.51
C ALA A 21 18.13 14.69 39.90
N ASP A 22 17.68 13.45 40.15
CA ASP A 22 18.38 12.21 39.80
C ASP A 22 18.14 11.76 38.34
N ARG A 23 18.20 12.72 37.40
CA ARG A 23 18.02 12.43 35.97
C ARG A 23 19.26 11.78 35.39
N ARG A 24 19.10 10.59 34.81
CA ARG A 24 20.16 9.98 33.99
C ARG A 24 20.14 10.57 32.59
N ARG A 25 21.11 11.43 32.28
CA ARG A 25 21.33 11.88 30.90
C ARG A 25 21.71 10.66 30.05
N ARG A 26 20.89 10.37 29.03
CA ARG A 26 21.16 9.28 28.09
C ARG A 26 22.54 9.50 27.44
N PRO A 27 23.43 8.50 27.42
CA PRO A 27 24.74 8.61 26.79
C PRO A 27 24.60 9.00 25.31
N SER A 28 25.52 9.84 24.82
CA SER A 28 25.57 10.23 23.40
C SER A 28 25.63 8.97 22.51
N GLY A 29 24.70 8.85 21.57
CA GLY A 29 24.64 7.72 20.62
C GLY A 29 23.92 6.46 21.09
N ALA A 30 23.52 6.35 22.37
CA ALA A 30 22.66 5.24 22.80
C ALA A 30 21.33 5.26 22.01
N PRO A 31 20.69 4.13 21.67
CA PRO A 31 19.42 4.08 20.93
C PRO A 31 18.22 4.54 21.79
N PRO A 32 17.08 4.97 21.19
CA PRO A 32 15.95 5.49 21.95
C PRO A 32 15.28 4.39 22.78
N PRO A 33 14.48 4.75 23.82
CA PRO A 33 13.83 3.77 24.70
C PRO A 33 13.12 2.66 23.93
N LEU A 34 12.50 3.01 22.81
CA LEU A 34 11.98 2.07 21.82
C LEU A 34 12.68 2.29 20.45
N PRO A 35 13.74 1.51 20.12
CA PRO A 35 14.48 1.67 18.87
C PRO A 35 13.68 1.22 17.66
N ARG A 36 13.96 1.84 16.50
CA ARG A 36 13.46 1.33 15.22
C ARG A 36 14.26 0.09 14.84
N HIS A 37 13.65 -1.08 14.89
CA HIS A 37 14.27 -2.29 14.40
C HIS A 37 13.75 -2.62 13.00
N ILE A 38 14.59 -2.44 11.97
CA ILE A 38 14.44 -3.29 10.79
C ILE A 38 14.97 -4.65 11.25
N GLU A 39 14.06 -5.58 11.49
CA GLU A 39 14.42 -6.95 11.85
C GLU A 39 15.51 -7.48 10.90
N ARG A 40 16.58 -8.07 11.46
CA ARG A 40 17.77 -8.55 10.73
C ARG A 40 17.42 -9.41 9.51
N SER A 41 16.36 -10.20 9.59
CA SER A 41 15.84 -11.01 8.49
C SER A 41 15.52 -10.21 7.22
N GLY A 42 15.07 -8.95 7.33
CA GLY A 42 14.74 -8.11 6.19
C GLY A 42 15.99 -7.61 5.47
N LEU A 43 17.04 -7.30 6.23
CA LEU A 43 18.35 -6.97 5.68
C LEU A 43 18.99 -8.19 4.99
N ILE A 44 18.82 -9.39 5.57
CA ILE A 44 19.30 -10.63 4.95
C ILE A 44 18.59 -10.88 3.61
N TRP A 45 17.26 -10.76 3.56
CA TRP A 45 16.51 -10.90 2.30
C TRP A 45 16.88 -9.83 1.27
N LEU A 46 17.05 -8.58 1.68
CA LEU A 46 17.52 -7.52 0.80
C LEU A 46 18.90 -7.82 0.22
N ALA A 47 19.85 -8.23 1.07
CA ALA A 47 21.18 -8.62 0.63
C ALA A 47 21.13 -9.82 -0.32
N ALA A 48 20.34 -10.85 0.01
CA ALA A 48 20.14 -12.01 -0.84
C ALA A 48 19.57 -11.64 -2.22
N ALA A 49 18.57 -10.74 -2.28
CA ALA A 49 18.02 -10.26 -3.54
C ALA A 49 19.04 -9.48 -4.37
N ILE A 50 19.77 -8.54 -3.75
CA ILE A 50 20.80 -7.77 -4.45
C ILE A 50 21.88 -8.69 -5.00
N ILE A 51 22.40 -9.61 -4.17
CA ILE A 51 23.47 -10.53 -4.57
C ILE A 51 22.97 -11.49 -5.67
N ALA A 52 21.79 -12.09 -5.51
CA ALA A 52 21.24 -13.04 -6.48
C ALA A 52 20.95 -12.36 -7.83
N THR A 53 20.35 -11.17 -7.84
CA THR A 53 20.09 -10.42 -9.07
C THR A 53 21.39 -9.98 -9.73
N ALA A 54 22.36 -9.44 -8.97
CA ALA A 54 23.66 -9.03 -9.52
C ALA A 54 24.44 -10.22 -10.08
N ALA A 55 24.43 -11.38 -9.40
CA ALA A 55 25.05 -12.60 -9.88
C ALA A 55 24.36 -13.10 -11.17
N ALA A 56 23.02 -13.11 -11.21
CA ALA A 56 22.28 -13.51 -12.40
C ALA A 56 22.58 -12.58 -13.60
N MET A 57 22.61 -11.26 -13.39
CA MET A 57 23.02 -10.30 -14.43
C MET A 57 24.47 -10.54 -14.86
N GLY A 58 25.41 -10.68 -13.93
CA GLY A 58 26.83 -10.90 -14.25
C GLY A 58 27.09 -12.19 -15.03
N VAL A 59 26.29 -13.23 -14.79
CA VAL A 59 26.41 -14.53 -15.49
C VAL A 59 25.72 -14.48 -16.86
N PHE A 60 24.46 -14.01 -16.93
CA PHE A 60 23.59 -14.22 -18.09
C PHE A 60 23.33 -12.99 -18.98
N ALA A 61 23.69 -11.77 -18.56
CA ALA A 61 23.45 -10.57 -19.37
C ALA A 61 24.25 -10.58 -20.69
N GLY A 62 25.42 -11.22 -20.71
CA GLY A 62 26.24 -11.40 -21.91
C GLY A 62 25.84 -12.59 -22.79
N GLY A 63 24.65 -13.17 -22.58
CA GLY A 63 24.22 -14.38 -23.28
C GLY A 63 24.96 -15.63 -22.80
N LEU A 64 25.24 -16.57 -23.72
CA LEU A 64 25.99 -17.81 -23.45
C LEU A 64 27.51 -17.58 -23.25
N SER A 65 27.85 -16.76 -22.27
CA SER A 65 29.23 -16.57 -21.77
C SER A 65 29.79 -17.85 -21.14
N ARG A 66 31.12 -17.91 -20.91
CA ARG A 66 31.77 -19.07 -20.26
C ARG A 66 31.09 -19.44 -18.93
N TRP A 67 30.81 -18.44 -18.09
CA TRP A 67 30.14 -18.64 -16.80
C TRP A 67 28.68 -19.05 -16.97
N ALA A 68 27.96 -18.47 -17.93
CA ALA A 68 26.58 -18.85 -18.23
C ALA A 68 26.49 -20.33 -18.64
N VAL A 69 27.41 -20.80 -19.48
CA VAL A 69 27.46 -22.21 -19.88
C VAL A 69 27.70 -23.10 -18.66
N ASP A 70 28.66 -22.76 -17.79
CA ASP A 70 28.98 -23.57 -16.60
C ASP A 70 27.77 -23.72 -15.67
N VAL A 71 27.08 -22.61 -15.38
CA VAL A 71 25.85 -22.62 -14.57
C VAL A 71 24.73 -23.40 -15.27
N THR A 72 24.54 -23.18 -16.58
CA THR A 72 23.49 -23.85 -17.36
C THR A 72 23.71 -25.36 -17.41
N VAL A 73 24.95 -25.84 -17.56
CA VAL A 73 25.27 -27.28 -17.54
C VAL A 73 24.87 -27.92 -16.21
N ILE A 74 25.15 -27.23 -15.08
CA ILE A 74 24.79 -27.70 -13.75
C ILE A 74 23.26 -27.75 -13.60
N ASP A 75 22.59 -26.66 -13.95
CA ASP A 75 21.13 -26.56 -13.87
C ASP A 75 20.42 -27.58 -14.75
N ASP A 76 20.90 -27.79 -15.98
CA ASP A 76 20.36 -28.79 -16.90
C ASP A 76 20.58 -30.20 -16.38
N ALA A 77 21.73 -30.49 -15.77
CA ALA A 77 21.98 -31.80 -15.16
C ALA A 77 21.01 -32.08 -14.01
N VAL A 78 20.79 -31.10 -13.14
CA VAL A 78 19.82 -31.21 -12.03
C VAL A 78 18.40 -31.36 -12.59
N THR A 79 17.99 -30.50 -13.52
CA THR A 79 16.67 -30.52 -14.15
C THR A 79 16.42 -31.84 -14.85
N ARG A 80 17.40 -32.36 -15.59
CA ARG A 80 17.33 -33.65 -16.28
C ARG A 80 17.19 -34.81 -15.31
N ARG A 81 17.90 -34.79 -14.19
CA ARG A 81 17.77 -35.82 -13.13
C ARG A 81 16.36 -35.82 -12.52
N VAL A 82 15.77 -34.65 -12.31
CA VAL A 82 14.38 -34.54 -11.85
C VAL A 82 13.39 -34.99 -12.94
N ALA A 83 13.66 -34.60 -14.19
CA ALA A 83 12.82 -34.92 -15.34
C ALA A 83 12.81 -36.41 -15.72
N SER A 84 13.93 -37.11 -15.52
CA SER A 84 14.08 -38.54 -15.85
C SER A 84 13.74 -39.50 -14.71
N ALA A 85 13.33 -38.98 -13.54
CA ALA A 85 12.97 -39.81 -12.39
C ALA A 85 11.87 -40.83 -12.77
N PRO A 86 12.11 -42.15 -12.63
CA PRO A 86 11.22 -43.21 -13.10
C PRO A 86 10.08 -43.46 -12.11
N ILE A 87 9.35 -42.40 -11.75
CA ILE A 87 8.24 -42.45 -10.81
C ILE A 87 6.93 -42.48 -11.62
N PRO A 88 6.16 -43.59 -11.58
CA PRO A 88 4.88 -43.69 -12.28
C PRO A 88 3.91 -42.57 -11.87
N GLY A 89 3.22 -41.96 -12.84
CA GLY A 89 2.26 -40.87 -12.59
C GLY A 89 2.89 -39.52 -12.20
N PHE A 90 4.20 -39.43 -11.99
CA PHE A 90 4.86 -38.21 -11.51
C PHE A 90 4.69 -37.02 -12.46
N THR A 91 4.75 -37.25 -13.78
CA THR A 91 4.48 -36.19 -14.78
C THR A 91 3.05 -35.66 -14.68
N ALA A 92 2.07 -36.55 -14.50
CA ALA A 92 0.67 -36.14 -14.42
C ALA A 92 0.42 -35.30 -13.16
N VAL A 93 0.96 -35.74 -12.02
CA VAL A 93 0.93 -34.99 -10.75
C VAL A 93 1.65 -33.65 -10.89
N ALA A 94 2.84 -33.63 -11.50
CA ALA A 94 3.59 -32.41 -11.74
C ALA A 94 2.80 -31.41 -12.59
N ARG A 95 2.07 -31.86 -13.62
CA ARG A 95 1.18 -30.96 -14.40
C ARG A 95 0.09 -30.34 -13.54
N VAL A 96 -0.58 -31.12 -12.69
CA VAL A 96 -1.62 -30.60 -11.79
C VAL A 96 -1.04 -29.56 -10.83
N ILE A 97 0.13 -29.84 -10.25
CA ILE A 97 0.82 -28.91 -9.35
C ILE A 97 1.25 -27.63 -10.09
N ALA A 98 1.81 -27.77 -11.30
CA ALA A 98 2.24 -26.64 -12.10
C ALA A 98 1.07 -25.79 -12.59
N GLU A 99 -0.11 -26.38 -12.86
CA GLU A 99 -1.35 -25.64 -13.11
C GLU A 99 -1.82 -24.86 -11.89
N ALA A 100 -1.80 -25.49 -10.70
CA ALA A 100 -2.16 -24.83 -9.45
C ALA A 100 -1.19 -23.69 -9.07
N GLY A 101 0.07 -23.79 -9.49
CA GLY A 101 1.10 -22.76 -9.32
C GLY A 101 1.24 -21.78 -10.49
N ALA A 102 0.37 -21.84 -11.51
CA ALA A 102 0.46 -20.97 -12.68
C ALA A 102 -0.21 -19.60 -12.44
N ALA A 103 0.05 -18.65 -13.35
CA ALA A 103 -0.38 -17.27 -13.24
C ALA A 103 -1.87 -17.08 -12.92
N PRO A 104 -2.82 -17.82 -13.53
CA PRO A 104 -4.24 -17.64 -13.21
C PRO A 104 -4.56 -17.93 -11.74
N ALA A 105 -3.97 -18.98 -11.17
CA ALA A 105 -4.21 -19.36 -9.77
C ALA A 105 -3.60 -18.35 -8.81
N ALA A 106 -2.36 -17.90 -9.08
CA ALA A 106 -1.71 -16.86 -8.29
C ALA A 106 -2.50 -15.54 -8.34
N VAL A 107 -3.04 -15.18 -9.50
CA VAL A 107 -3.84 -13.96 -9.71
C VAL A 107 -5.18 -14.05 -8.98
N ILE A 108 -5.89 -15.18 -9.07
CA ILE A 108 -7.13 -15.41 -8.32
C ILE A 108 -6.86 -15.30 -6.82
N ALA A 109 -5.79 -15.93 -6.32
CA ALA A 109 -5.38 -15.83 -4.92
C ALA A 109 -5.01 -14.39 -4.53
N GLY A 110 -4.36 -13.65 -5.42
CA GLY A 110 -4.07 -12.22 -5.26
C GLY A 110 -5.34 -11.37 -5.14
N TYR A 111 -6.34 -11.58 -6.00
CA TYR A 111 -7.63 -10.89 -5.90
C TYR A 111 -8.41 -11.27 -4.64
N ALA A 112 -8.40 -12.55 -4.27
CA ALA A 112 -9.00 -13.00 -3.02
C ALA A 112 -8.33 -12.33 -1.81
N LEU A 113 -7.00 -12.18 -1.83
CA LEU A 113 -6.25 -11.46 -0.81
C LEU A 113 -6.61 -9.96 -0.79
N VAL A 114 -6.70 -9.31 -1.95
CA VAL A 114 -7.16 -7.91 -2.06
C VAL A 114 -8.55 -7.75 -1.47
N LEU A 115 -9.50 -8.61 -1.85
CA LEU A 115 -10.87 -8.60 -1.35
C LEU A 115 -10.89 -8.81 0.17
N ALA A 116 -10.12 -9.78 0.68
CA ALA A 116 -9.99 -10.03 2.11
C ALA A 116 -9.49 -8.78 2.85
N LEU A 117 -8.49 -8.07 2.30
CA LEU A 117 -7.98 -6.84 2.92
C LEU A 117 -8.99 -5.68 2.87
N ILE A 118 -9.81 -5.59 1.83
CA ILE A 118 -10.90 -4.62 1.75
C ILE A 118 -11.97 -4.94 2.80
N VAL A 119 -12.41 -6.20 2.88
CA VAL A 119 -13.43 -6.67 3.84
C VAL A 119 -12.95 -6.47 5.28
N LEU A 120 -11.69 -6.81 5.56
CA LEU A 120 -11.04 -6.60 6.85
C LEU A 120 -10.65 -5.12 7.11
N ARG A 121 -10.94 -4.21 6.18
CA ARG A 121 -10.63 -2.77 6.23
C ARG A 121 -9.15 -2.46 6.48
N ARG A 122 -8.25 -3.35 6.03
CA ARG A 122 -6.78 -3.22 6.14
C ARG A 122 -6.20 -2.45 4.95
N PHE A 123 -6.73 -1.25 4.69
CA PHE A 123 -6.39 -0.45 3.49
C PHE A 123 -4.90 -0.11 3.35
N ARG A 124 -4.17 0.03 4.45
CA ARG A 124 -2.73 0.30 4.41
C ARG A 124 -1.95 -0.91 3.95
N HIS A 125 -2.24 -2.09 4.50
CA HIS A 125 -1.65 -3.35 4.06
C HIS A 125 -1.98 -3.61 2.58
N LEU A 126 -3.21 -3.33 2.17
CA LEU A 126 -3.63 -3.40 0.77
C LEU A 126 -2.77 -2.51 -0.13
N LEU A 127 -2.66 -1.21 0.18
CA LEU A 127 -1.87 -0.27 -0.63
C LEU A 127 -0.39 -0.69 -0.73
N VAL A 128 0.19 -1.17 0.38
CA VAL A 128 1.58 -1.62 0.41
C VAL A 128 1.78 -2.89 -0.40
N LEU A 129 0.87 -3.87 -0.29
CA LEU A 129 0.90 -5.11 -1.07
C LEU A 129 0.84 -4.81 -2.57
N VAL A 130 -0.11 -3.96 -2.94
CA VAL A 130 -0.33 -3.46 -4.30
C VAL A 130 0.92 -2.79 -4.86
N ALA A 131 1.50 -1.84 -4.11
CA ALA A 131 2.71 -1.14 -4.53
C ALA A 131 3.90 -2.11 -4.66
N SER A 132 4.00 -3.09 -3.76
CA SER A 132 5.05 -4.11 -3.80
C SER A 132 4.94 -4.97 -5.07
N TYR A 133 3.73 -5.35 -5.47
CA TYR A 133 3.50 -6.14 -6.69
C TYR A 133 3.82 -5.34 -7.96
N ALA A 134 3.49 -4.04 -7.98
CA ALA A 134 3.85 -3.15 -9.08
C ALA A 134 5.37 -2.97 -9.21
N VAL A 135 6.07 -2.76 -8.09
CA VAL A 135 7.54 -2.68 -8.07
C VAL A 135 8.16 -3.99 -8.54
N LEU A 136 7.68 -5.13 -8.05
CA LEU A 136 8.16 -6.44 -8.45
C LEU A 136 8.00 -6.66 -9.97
N THR A 137 6.82 -6.37 -10.51
CA THR A 137 6.54 -6.46 -11.96
C THR A 137 7.49 -5.57 -12.77
N LEU A 138 7.72 -4.33 -12.33
CA LEU A 138 8.63 -3.40 -13.00
C LEU A 138 10.08 -3.91 -12.98
N LEU A 139 10.55 -4.41 -11.84
CA LEU A 139 11.91 -4.97 -11.71
C LEU A 139 12.10 -6.18 -12.64
N THR A 140 11.11 -7.06 -12.72
CA THR A 140 11.14 -8.24 -13.58
C THR A 140 11.11 -7.86 -15.06
N ALA A 141 10.31 -6.85 -15.44
CA ALA A 141 10.32 -6.33 -16.81
C ALA A 141 11.70 -5.75 -17.18
N ILE A 142 12.31 -4.93 -16.31
CA ILE A 142 13.65 -4.36 -16.54
C ILE A 142 14.70 -5.47 -16.63
N PHE A 143 14.59 -6.51 -15.80
CA PHE A 143 15.51 -7.64 -15.81
C PHE A 143 15.45 -8.42 -17.13
N LEU A 144 14.24 -8.66 -17.65
CA LEU A 144 14.02 -9.40 -18.90
C LEU A 144 14.51 -8.66 -20.15
N LEU A 145 14.73 -7.34 -20.10
CA LEU A 145 15.37 -6.58 -21.18
C LEU A 145 16.87 -6.87 -21.35
N VAL A 146 17.48 -7.51 -20.35
CA VAL A 146 18.94 -7.70 -20.28
C VAL A 146 19.30 -9.18 -20.25
N VAL A 147 18.52 -10.01 -19.56
CA VAL A 147 18.82 -11.43 -19.33
C VAL A 147 17.93 -12.32 -20.19
N HIS A 148 18.50 -12.85 -21.27
CA HIS A 148 17.82 -13.68 -22.27
C HIS A 148 18.03 -15.18 -22.04
N ARG A 149 17.70 -15.67 -20.85
CA ARG A 149 17.93 -17.08 -20.51
C ARG A 149 16.88 -17.99 -21.14
N VAL A 150 17.33 -18.91 -21.99
CA VAL A 150 16.47 -19.91 -22.66
C VAL A 150 16.08 -21.09 -21.74
N LEU A 151 15.22 -21.98 -22.21
CA LEU A 151 14.78 -23.15 -21.42
C LEU A 151 15.90 -24.18 -21.27
N PRO A 152 15.85 -25.05 -20.23
CA PRO A 152 16.84 -26.09 -19.99
C PRO A 152 17.11 -26.99 -21.21
N PHE A 153 18.38 -27.28 -21.51
CA PHE A 153 18.76 -28.12 -22.64
C PHE A 153 18.76 -29.61 -22.29
N GLY A 154 18.45 -30.48 -23.26
CA GLY A 154 18.43 -31.92 -23.03
C GLY A 154 17.23 -32.43 -22.23
N VAL A 155 16.24 -31.58 -21.93
CA VAL A 155 15.02 -31.94 -21.18
C VAL A 155 13.76 -31.77 -22.05
N PRO A 156 12.90 -32.78 -22.20
CA PRO A 156 11.65 -32.63 -22.95
C PRO A 156 10.71 -31.63 -22.27
N VAL A 157 10.26 -30.62 -23.02
CA VAL A 157 9.33 -29.62 -22.51
C VAL A 157 7.89 -30.16 -22.56
N GLN A 158 7.30 -30.40 -21.40
CA GLN A 158 6.02 -31.11 -21.26
C GLN A 158 4.87 -30.25 -20.73
N PHE A 159 5.09 -28.94 -20.54
CA PHE A 159 4.11 -28.00 -20.03
C PHE A 159 4.08 -26.70 -20.85
N ARG A 160 3.07 -25.86 -20.60
CA ARG A 160 2.99 -24.54 -21.24
C ARG A 160 4.08 -23.62 -20.69
N TRP A 161 4.67 -22.83 -21.57
CA TRP A 161 5.68 -21.82 -21.26
C TRP A 161 5.59 -20.70 -22.28
N ALA A 162 6.14 -19.55 -21.92
CA ALA A 162 6.33 -18.44 -22.84
C ALA A 162 7.56 -17.62 -22.43
N GLY A 163 8.30 -17.15 -23.42
CA GLY A 163 9.44 -16.26 -23.20
C GLY A 163 10.67 -16.93 -22.55
N PHE A 164 11.49 -16.12 -21.91
CA PHE A 164 12.70 -16.56 -21.19
C PHE A 164 12.36 -17.20 -19.84
N SER A 165 13.25 -18.05 -19.34
CA SER A 165 13.05 -18.86 -18.13
C SER A 165 13.38 -18.10 -16.83
N MET A 166 14.26 -17.09 -16.88
CA MET A 166 14.77 -16.40 -15.69
C MET A 166 14.29 -14.94 -15.57
N PRO A 167 13.81 -14.51 -14.39
CA PRO A 167 13.43 -15.35 -13.24
C PRO A 167 12.20 -16.21 -13.55
N SER A 168 11.97 -17.26 -12.77
CA SER A 168 10.70 -17.98 -12.83
C SER A 168 9.57 -17.09 -12.34
N VAL A 169 8.88 -16.44 -13.29
CA VAL A 169 7.80 -15.48 -13.04
C VAL A 169 6.65 -16.11 -12.24
N GLU A 170 6.40 -17.41 -12.44
CA GLU A 170 5.33 -18.12 -11.74
C GLU A 170 5.66 -18.38 -10.27
N ILE A 171 6.93 -18.72 -9.98
CA ILE A 171 7.42 -18.86 -8.62
C ILE A 171 7.45 -17.50 -7.92
N GLU A 172 7.91 -16.47 -8.62
CA GLU A 172 7.96 -15.10 -8.13
C GLU A 172 6.60 -14.59 -7.68
N LYS A 173 5.57 -14.71 -8.53
CA LYS A 173 4.19 -14.33 -8.19
C LYS A 173 3.63 -15.15 -7.05
N THR A 174 3.84 -16.46 -7.06
CA THR A 174 3.39 -17.35 -5.99
C THR A 174 3.99 -16.95 -4.64
N CYS A 175 5.31 -16.73 -4.61
CA CYS A 175 6.02 -16.22 -3.43
C CYS A 175 5.49 -14.86 -2.96
N ALA A 176 5.20 -13.95 -3.90
CA ALA A 176 4.67 -12.63 -3.58
C ALA A 176 3.29 -12.70 -2.92
N VAL A 177 2.39 -13.52 -3.45
CA VAL A 177 1.04 -13.72 -2.90
C VAL A 177 1.10 -14.41 -1.54
N LEU A 178 1.89 -15.48 -1.39
CA LEU A 178 2.05 -16.20 -0.12
C LEU A 178 2.67 -15.30 0.96
N THR A 179 3.70 -14.54 0.62
CA THR A 179 4.33 -13.56 1.54
C THR A 179 3.34 -12.47 1.90
N GLY A 180 2.60 -11.94 0.92
CA GLY A 180 1.52 -10.99 1.14
C GLY A 180 0.46 -11.52 2.12
N ALA A 181 -0.03 -12.73 1.91
CA ALA A 181 -1.02 -13.36 2.79
C ALA A 181 -0.48 -13.53 4.22
N LEU A 182 0.75 -14.03 4.38
CA LEU A 182 1.37 -14.23 5.69
C LEU A 182 1.55 -12.93 6.48
N TYR A 183 1.94 -11.83 5.82
CA TYR A 183 2.22 -10.56 6.49
C TYR A 183 1.00 -9.65 6.63
N THR A 184 -0.12 -9.96 5.98
CA THR A 184 -1.33 -9.14 6.04
C THR A 184 -2.53 -9.82 6.70
N LEU A 185 -2.56 -11.15 6.71
CA LEU A 185 -3.65 -11.96 7.29
C LEU A 185 -3.23 -12.85 8.46
N VAL A 186 -1.94 -13.12 8.67
CA VAL A 186 -1.51 -14.03 9.76
C VAL A 186 -0.85 -13.25 10.90
N PRO A 187 -1.31 -13.40 12.15
CA PRO A 187 -0.67 -12.80 13.32
C PRO A 187 0.80 -13.23 13.48
N ALA A 188 1.66 -12.34 13.97
CA ALA A 188 3.05 -12.70 14.25
C ALA A 188 3.20 -13.77 15.33
N GLY A 189 4.40 -14.36 15.35
CA GLY A 189 4.79 -15.42 16.27
C GLY A 189 4.70 -16.79 15.61
N ARG A 190 4.23 -17.78 16.36
CA ARG A 190 4.27 -19.19 15.96
C ARG A 190 3.49 -19.48 14.67
N TRP A 191 2.36 -18.82 14.45
CA TRP A 191 1.50 -19.05 13.30
C TRP A 191 2.14 -18.56 12.00
N ARG A 192 2.66 -17.32 11.98
CA ARG A 192 3.38 -16.81 10.81
C ARG A 192 4.64 -17.62 10.52
N ARG A 193 5.37 -18.09 11.55
CA ARG A 193 6.55 -18.94 11.37
C ARG A 193 6.19 -20.29 10.72
N ARG A 194 5.16 -20.97 11.22
CA ARG A 194 4.65 -22.22 10.62
C ARG A 194 4.14 -22.00 9.21
N GLY A 195 3.40 -20.91 8.98
CA GLY A 195 2.94 -20.50 7.66
C GLY A 195 4.08 -20.22 6.69
N GLY A 196 5.19 -19.63 7.16
CA GLY A 196 6.40 -19.45 6.37
C GLY A 196 7.02 -20.77 5.90
N TRP A 197 7.12 -21.77 6.79
CA TRP A 197 7.59 -23.11 6.41
C TRP A 197 6.63 -23.81 5.44
N ALA A 198 5.32 -23.67 5.64
CA ALA A 198 4.32 -24.21 4.72
C ALA A 198 4.41 -23.55 3.33
N ALA A 199 4.57 -22.23 3.27
CA ALA A 199 4.76 -21.49 2.04
C ALA A 199 6.06 -21.92 1.32
N ALA A 200 7.16 -22.10 2.05
CA ALA A 200 8.42 -22.61 1.50
C ALA A 200 8.24 -24.01 0.90
N ALA A 201 7.54 -24.92 1.58
CA ALA A 201 7.25 -26.25 1.07
C ALA A 201 6.41 -26.21 -0.21
N ILE A 202 5.37 -25.36 -0.27
CA ILE A 202 4.54 -25.16 -1.46
C ILE A 202 5.40 -24.69 -2.65
N VAL A 203 6.26 -23.70 -2.44
CA VAL A 203 7.13 -23.14 -3.48
C VAL A 203 8.12 -24.18 -3.99
N VAL A 204 8.74 -24.97 -3.10
CA VAL A 204 9.64 -26.06 -3.49
C VAL A 204 8.92 -27.10 -4.33
N VAL A 205 7.70 -27.50 -3.93
CA VAL A 205 6.90 -28.48 -4.67
C VAL A 205 6.53 -27.97 -6.07
N ILE A 206 6.13 -26.70 -6.19
CA ILE A 206 5.84 -26.07 -7.50
C ILE A 206 7.12 -25.98 -8.34
N GLY A 207 8.25 -25.58 -7.75
CA GLY A 207 9.54 -25.50 -8.44
C GLY A 207 10.00 -26.86 -8.99
N LEU A 208 9.92 -27.91 -8.17
CA LEU A 208 10.24 -29.28 -8.60
C LEU A 208 9.29 -29.78 -9.71
N ALA A 209 8.00 -29.46 -9.62
CA ALA A 209 7.04 -29.78 -10.68
C ALA A 209 7.37 -29.07 -12.00
N ARG A 210 7.79 -27.80 -11.96
CA ARG A 210 8.21 -27.04 -13.14
C ARG A 210 9.51 -27.56 -13.75
N MET A 211 10.49 -27.92 -12.92
CA MET A 211 11.72 -28.61 -13.37
C MET A 211 11.41 -29.98 -14.01
N ARG A 212 10.51 -30.76 -13.39
CA ARG A 212 10.05 -32.06 -13.92
C ARG A 212 9.44 -31.94 -15.32
N LEU A 213 8.84 -30.79 -15.62
CA LEU A 213 8.17 -30.49 -16.89
C LEU A 213 9.10 -29.77 -17.88
N GLY A 214 10.34 -29.48 -17.50
CA GLY A 214 11.36 -28.88 -18.37
C GLY A 214 11.13 -27.41 -18.69
N VAL A 215 10.39 -26.67 -17.85
CA VAL A 215 10.08 -25.24 -18.10
C VAL A 215 10.95 -24.28 -17.30
N ASP A 216 11.51 -24.71 -16.17
CA ASP A 216 12.39 -23.91 -15.32
C ASP A 216 13.62 -24.73 -14.89
N ALA A 217 14.73 -24.04 -14.66
CA ALA A 217 15.91 -24.57 -13.99
C ALA A 217 15.97 -24.14 -12.49
N PRO A 218 16.78 -24.81 -11.65
CA PRO A 218 16.89 -24.52 -10.21
C PRO A 218 17.17 -23.04 -9.89
N THR A 219 18.11 -22.41 -10.59
CA THR A 219 18.42 -20.99 -10.36
C THR A 219 17.30 -20.04 -10.78
N ASP A 220 16.46 -20.43 -11.75
CA ASP A 220 15.33 -19.61 -12.20
C ASP A 220 14.27 -19.56 -11.11
N VAL A 221 13.97 -20.73 -10.53
CA VAL A 221 13.10 -20.90 -9.35
C VAL A 221 13.67 -20.13 -8.17
N LEU A 222 14.96 -20.24 -7.90
CA LEU A 222 15.62 -19.59 -6.77
C LEU A 222 15.53 -18.05 -6.87
N LEU A 223 15.88 -17.48 -8.03
CA LEU A 223 15.83 -16.03 -8.22
C LEU A 223 14.39 -15.52 -8.11
N GLY A 224 13.43 -16.19 -8.76
CA GLY A 224 12.02 -15.85 -8.65
C GLY A 224 11.53 -15.89 -7.20
N ALA A 225 11.89 -16.93 -6.44
CA ALA A 225 11.51 -17.03 -5.04
C ALA A 225 12.11 -15.91 -4.18
N ILE A 226 13.39 -15.58 -4.39
CA ILE A 226 14.06 -14.51 -3.65
C ILE A 226 13.39 -13.15 -3.90
N LEU A 227 13.14 -12.80 -5.16
CA LEU A 227 12.49 -11.54 -5.53
C LEU A 227 11.05 -11.49 -5.00
N GLY A 228 10.28 -12.56 -5.22
CA GLY A 228 8.90 -12.70 -4.79
C GLY A 228 8.72 -12.61 -3.27
N VAL A 229 9.68 -13.07 -2.47
CA VAL A 229 9.63 -12.89 -1.01
C VAL A 229 10.10 -11.50 -0.60
N THR A 230 11.22 -11.04 -1.15
CA THR A 230 11.93 -9.85 -0.66
C THR A 230 11.12 -8.57 -0.84
N VAL A 231 10.56 -8.35 -2.03
CA VAL A 231 9.85 -7.10 -2.35
C VAL A 231 8.64 -6.86 -1.44
N PRO A 232 7.66 -7.77 -1.32
CA PRO A 232 6.52 -7.58 -0.41
C PRO A 232 6.94 -7.58 1.06
N LEU A 233 7.94 -8.37 1.45
CA LEU A 233 8.46 -8.38 2.82
C LEU A 233 9.01 -7.00 3.23
N LEU A 234 9.86 -6.41 2.39
CA LEU A 234 10.42 -5.08 2.62
C LEU A 234 9.35 -4.00 2.58
N GLY A 235 8.43 -4.08 1.61
CA GLY A 235 7.28 -3.19 1.53
C GLY A 235 6.49 -3.16 2.85
N MET A 236 6.15 -4.34 3.38
CA MET A 236 5.45 -4.45 4.66
C MET A 236 6.26 -3.89 5.82
N ARG A 237 7.55 -4.21 5.93
CA ARG A 237 8.41 -3.72 7.04
C ARG A 237 8.61 -2.22 7.02
N LEU A 238 8.77 -1.61 5.84
CA LEU A 238 9.02 -0.18 5.71
C LEU A 238 7.74 0.64 5.87
N PHE A 239 6.63 0.18 5.29
CA PHE A 239 5.43 0.99 5.14
C PHE A 239 4.26 0.53 6.02
N ALA A 240 4.21 -0.73 6.45
CA ALA A 240 3.19 -1.28 7.35
C ALA A 240 3.84 -2.10 8.51
N PRO A 241 4.74 -1.50 9.31
CA PRO A 241 5.44 -2.23 10.36
C PRO A 241 4.48 -2.76 11.42
N GLU A 242 4.75 -3.97 11.88
CA GLU A 242 3.86 -4.71 12.80
C GLU A 242 3.64 -3.99 14.13
N GLU A 243 4.65 -3.28 14.64
CA GLU A 243 4.57 -2.47 15.86
C GLU A 243 3.47 -1.40 15.80
N SER A 244 3.20 -0.87 14.60
CA SER A 244 2.22 0.19 14.35
C SER A 244 0.94 -0.32 13.70
N PHE A 245 1.00 -1.45 12.99
CA PHE A 245 -0.10 -2.01 12.21
C PHE A 245 -0.20 -3.53 12.42
N PRO A 246 -0.44 -4.01 13.65
CA PRO A 246 -0.42 -5.43 13.95
C PRO A 246 -1.59 -6.17 13.30
N VAL A 247 -1.34 -7.42 12.94
CA VAL A 247 -2.38 -8.34 12.45
C VAL A 247 -2.93 -9.12 13.63
N VAL A 248 -3.99 -8.59 14.25
CA VAL A 248 -4.69 -9.23 15.39
C VAL A 248 -6.13 -9.54 15.00
N TYR A 249 -6.66 -10.66 15.49
CA TYR A 249 -8.06 -11.07 15.35
C TYR A 249 -8.61 -11.30 16.76
N GLY A 250 -9.70 -10.59 17.12
CA GLY A 250 -10.25 -10.56 18.48
C GLY A 250 -9.45 -9.64 19.41
N GLY A 251 -10.06 -8.51 19.82
CA GLY A 251 -9.45 -7.55 20.76
C GLY A 251 -9.86 -6.10 20.48
N ALA A 252 -10.11 -5.33 21.54
CA ALA A 252 -10.77 -4.01 21.58
C ALA A 252 -10.20 -2.96 20.61
N HIS A 253 -11.12 -2.11 20.09
CA HIS A 253 -10.90 -0.86 19.35
C HIS A 253 -9.43 -0.54 18.98
N GLY A 254 -9.07 -0.76 17.70
CA GLY A 254 -7.72 -0.57 17.15
C GLY A 254 -7.15 0.86 17.18
N ALA A 255 -7.76 1.77 17.94
CA ALA A 255 -7.22 3.09 18.27
C ALA A 255 -6.19 3.02 19.40
N HIS A 256 -6.26 2.02 20.30
CA HIS A 256 -5.36 1.96 21.46
C HIS A 256 -4.17 1.03 21.20
N LEU A 257 -2.99 1.50 21.59
CA LEU A 257 -1.75 0.75 21.50
C LEU A 257 -1.63 -0.24 22.66
N ASP A 258 -1.07 -1.42 22.39
CA ASP A 258 -0.73 -2.39 23.42
C ASP A 258 0.35 -1.82 24.36
N LEU A 259 0.01 -1.68 25.64
CA LEU A 259 0.88 -1.14 26.68
C LEU A 259 1.75 -2.22 27.35
N GLY A 260 1.60 -3.49 26.96
CA GLY A 260 2.39 -4.61 27.44
C GLY A 260 3.79 -4.73 26.81
N GLY A 261 4.56 -5.71 27.29
CA GLY A 261 5.84 -6.13 26.71
C GLY A 261 6.88 -5.01 26.58
N ALA A 262 7.53 -4.94 25.42
CA ALA A 262 8.63 -4.00 25.16
C ALA A 262 8.21 -2.52 25.28
N ARG A 263 6.95 -2.18 24.96
CA ARG A 263 6.45 -0.80 25.04
C ARG A 263 6.26 -0.37 26.49
N GLY A 264 5.67 -1.22 27.33
CA GLY A 264 5.56 -0.96 28.77
C GLY A 264 6.93 -0.71 29.42
N GLU A 265 7.93 -1.53 29.07
CA GLU A 265 9.30 -1.34 29.56
C GLU A 265 9.98 -0.08 28.99
N ALA A 266 9.69 0.29 27.74
CA ALA A 266 10.15 1.56 27.18
C ALA A 266 9.54 2.77 27.91
N ILE A 267 8.25 2.70 28.30
CA ILE A 267 7.58 3.73 29.09
C ILE A 267 8.24 3.89 30.47
N ARG A 268 8.43 2.79 31.20
CA ARG A 268 9.10 2.81 32.51
C ARG A 268 10.50 3.42 32.43
N ARG A 269 11.30 2.98 31.45
CA ARG A 269 12.65 3.52 31.22
C ARG A 269 12.64 4.99 30.84
N ALA A 270 11.76 5.41 29.92
CA ALA A 270 11.69 6.81 29.49
C ALA A 270 11.29 7.75 30.63
N LEU A 271 10.33 7.37 31.47
CA LEU A 271 9.93 8.14 32.65
C LEU A 271 11.06 8.26 33.67
N LYS A 272 11.78 7.17 33.93
CA LYS A 272 12.95 7.17 34.83
C LYS A 272 14.08 8.03 34.28
N ASP A 273 14.50 7.82 33.03
CA ASP A 273 15.67 8.48 32.46
C ASP A 273 15.43 9.98 32.20
N GLN A 274 14.27 10.34 31.65
CA GLN A 274 13.99 11.73 31.20
C GLN A 274 13.35 12.59 32.28
N MET A 275 12.56 12.00 33.17
CA MET A 275 11.82 12.73 34.21
C MET A 275 12.22 12.35 35.64
N GLY A 276 13.01 11.30 35.86
CA GLY A 276 13.35 10.83 37.21
C GLY A 276 12.16 10.19 37.95
N ILE A 277 11.11 9.75 37.22
CA ILE A 277 9.89 9.20 37.82
C ILE A 277 9.92 7.67 37.67
N GLU A 278 9.97 6.96 38.79
CA GLU A 278 9.82 5.50 38.81
C GLU A 278 8.35 5.09 38.93
N VAL A 279 7.93 4.16 38.08
CA VAL A 279 6.56 3.64 38.03
C VAL A 279 6.55 2.12 38.20
N ALA A 280 5.69 1.65 39.10
CA ALA A 280 5.52 0.23 39.46
C ALA A 280 4.57 -0.51 38.50
N SER A 281 3.55 0.16 37.94
CA SER A 281 2.66 -0.43 36.92
C SER A 281 2.22 0.60 35.87
N VAL A 282 1.91 0.08 34.69
CA VAL A 282 1.34 0.82 33.54
C VAL A 282 0.09 0.06 33.11
N GLU A 283 -1.09 0.67 33.29
CA GLU A 283 -2.38 0.02 33.06
C GLU A 283 -3.25 0.88 32.12
N PRO A 284 -3.91 0.30 31.12
CA PRO A 284 -4.91 1.02 30.33
C PRO A 284 -6.01 1.58 31.24
N PHE A 285 -6.43 2.83 31.02
CA PHE A 285 -7.44 3.50 31.85
C PHE A 285 -8.28 4.46 31.01
N GLY A 286 -9.61 4.47 31.19
CA GLY A 286 -10.49 5.42 30.49
C GLY A 286 -10.53 5.25 28.97
N LEU A 287 -10.60 4.00 28.48
CA LEU A 287 -10.57 3.70 27.04
C LEU A 287 -11.83 4.17 26.28
N ALA A 288 -12.95 4.39 26.99
CA ALA A 288 -14.17 4.90 26.38
C ALA A 288 -13.97 6.35 25.92
N GLY A 289 -14.18 6.62 24.63
CA GLY A 289 -14.18 7.99 24.09
C GLY A 289 -12.81 8.57 23.68
N SER A 290 -11.69 7.87 23.89
CA SER A 290 -10.35 8.34 23.50
C SER A 290 -9.87 7.77 22.16
N GLY A 291 -10.31 8.37 21.04
CA GLY A 291 -9.88 7.95 19.70
C GLY A 291 -8.53 8.50 19.25
N GLY A 292 -7.99 9.50 19.95
CA GLY A 292 -6.79 10.26 19.56
C GLY A 292 -5.53 9.93 20.37
N SER A 293 -5.64 9.11 21.42
CA SER A 293 -4.51 8.71 22.27
C SER A 293 -4.76 7.34 22.90
N SER A 294 -3.72 6.79 23.55
CA SER A 294 -3.88 5.62 24.44
C SER A 294 -3.74 6.09 25.88
N PRO A 295 -4.86 6.31 26.60
CA PRO A 295 -4.85 6.76 27.99
C PRO A 295 -4.47 5.62 28.95
N MET A 296 -3.70 5.96 29.98
CA MET A 296 -3.18 5.00 30.94
C MET A 296 -3.05 5.59 32.33
N ARG A 297 -3.15 4.71 33.33
CA ARG A 297 -2.85 5.00 34.73
C ARG A 297 -1.47 4.44 35.07
N LEU A 298 -0.66 5.27 35.71
CA LEU A 298 0.71 4.97 36.10
C LEU A 298 0.82 5.01 37.62
N ARG A 299 1.21 3.91 38.25
CA ARG A 299 1.41 3.87 39.72
C ARG A 299 2.85 4.24 40.05
N ARG A 300 3.08 5.29 40.84
CA ARG A 300 4.43 5.69 41.28
C ARG A 300 5.03 4.63 42.21
N ALA A 301 6.33 4.40 42.12
CA ALA A 301 7.04 3.50 43.02
C ALA A 301 7.19 4.15 44.41
N GLY A 302 6.98 3.38 45.49
CA GLY A 302 7.19 3.85 46.87
C GLY A 302 6.08 4.71 47.49
N GLU A 303 5.06 5.12 46.72
CA GLU A 303 3.93 5.93 47.21
C GLU A 303 2.59 5.16 47.05
N PRO A 304 2.05 4.54 48.11
CA PRO A 304 0.74 3.88 48.07
C PRO A 304 -0.35 4.90 47.73
N GLY A 305 -0.97 4.77 46.54
CA GLY A 305 -2.01 5.68 46.06
C GLY A 305 -1.52 6.84 45.18
N GLY A 306 -0.20 6.99 44.97
CA GLY A 306 0.38 7.97 44.05
C GLY A 306 0.19 7.57 42.59
N TYR A 307 -0.94 7.94 41.99
CA TYR A 307 -1.21 7.70 40.57
C TYR A 307 -0.93 8.93 39.72
N LEU A 308 -0.43 8.69 38.51
CA LEU A 308 -0.29 9.68 37.44
C LEU A 308 -1.11 9.25 36.24
N PHE A 309 -1.54 10.23 35.45
CA PHE A 309 -2.25 9.98 34.21
C PHE A 309 -1.30 10.15 33.03
N GLY A 310 -1.26 9.15 32.15
CA GLY A 310 -0.47 9.17 30.94
C GLY A 310 -1.36 9.20 29.70
N LYS A 311 -1.04 10.04 28.72
CA LYS A 311 -1.59 9.97 27.35
C LYS A 311 -0.49 9.64 26.36
N LEU A 312 -0.54 8.43 25.77
CA LEU A 312 0.40 8.04 24.74
C LEU A 312 -0.11 8.49 23.36
N TYR A 313 0.69 9.34 22.72
CA TYR A 313 0.49 9.81 21.36
C TYR A 313 1.42 9.09 20.40
N ALA A 314 0.84 8.61 19.29
CA ALA A 314 1.57 7.90 18.27
C ALA A 314 1.31 8.47 16.87
N ARG A 315 2.20 8.16 15.92
CA ARG A 315 2.06 8.59 14.52
C ARG A 315 0.78 8.05 13.88
N SER A 316 0.30 6.89 14.33
CA SER A 316 -1.00 6.33 13.95
C SER A 316 -2.15 7.27 14.33
N HIS A 317 -2.16 7.82 15.55
CA HIS A 317 -3.20 8.73 16.03
C HIS A 317 -3.24 10.03 15.22
N VAL A 318 -2.09 10.68 14.98
CA VAL A 318 -2.03 11.92 14.16
C VAL A 318 -2.51 11.68 12.72
N ARG A 319 -2.24 10.49 12.17
CA ARG A 319 -2.73 10.11 10.83
C ARG A 319 -4.23 9.81 10.84
N ALA A 320 -4.74 9.15 11.87
CA ALA A 320 -6.17 8.90 12.02
C ALA A 320 -6.93 10.24 12.13
N ASP A 321 -6.42 11.18 12.93
CA ASP A 321 -6.97 12.54 13.05
C ASP A 321 -6.97 13.27 11.70
N ARG A 322 -5.89 13.16 10.91
CA ARG A 322 -5.85 13.69 9.52
C ARG A 322 -6.97 13.18 8.66
N TRP A 323 -7.15 11.85 8.61
CA TRP A 323 -8.17 11.24 7.78
C TRP A 323 -9.57 11.59 8.27
N TYR A 324 -9.78 11.64 9.58
CA TYR A 324 -11.02 12.07 10.19
C TYR A 324 -11.37 13.52 9.82
N LYS A 325 -10.42 14.45 9.99
CA LYS A 325 -10.57 15.87 9.61
C LYS A 325 -10.75 16.05 8.11
N LEU A 326 -10.02 15.32 7.28
CA LEU A 326 -10.18 15.33 5.82
C LEU A 326 -11.57 14.85 5.41
N GLY A 327 -12.04 13.71 5.96
CA GLY A 327 -13.37 13.19 5.66
C GLY A 327 -14.48 14.15 6.08
N ARG A 328 -14.31 14.81 7.23
CA ARG A 328 -15.23 15.86 7.69
C ARG A 328 -15.20 17.09 6.78
N GLN A 329 -14.01 17.53 6.37
CA GLN A 329 -13.83 18.66 5.44
C GLN A 329 -14.45 18.37 4.06
N LEU A 330 -14.30 17.15 3.56
CA LEU A 330 -14.90 16.72 2.29
C LEU A 330 -16.42 16.65 2.37
N ARG A 331 -16.98 16.16 3.48
CA ARG A 331 -18.44 15.98 3.63
C ARG A 331 -19.18 17.26 4.01
N TYR A 332 -18.53 18.15 4.77
CA TYR A 332 -19.22 19.28 5.42
C TYR A 332 -18.55 20.65 5.19
N GLY A 333 -17.39 20.70 4.54
CA GLY A 333 -16.67 21.94 4.26
C GLY A 333 -15.72 22.41 5.38
N ARG A 334 -15.25 23.66 5.28
CA ARG A 334 -14.55 24.34 6.37
C ARG A 334 -15.57 24.81 7.40
N LEU A 335 -15.89 23.93 8.34
CA LEU A 335 -16.03 24.39 9.73
C LEU A 335 -14.66 24.96 10.12
N GLU A 336 -14.53 25.87 11.09
CA GLU A 336 -13.22 26.37 11.57
C GLU A 336 -12.41 25.26 12.27
N ASP A 337 -12.39 24.05 11.72
CA ASP A 337 -11.71 22.87 12.21
C ASP A 337 -10.21 23.04 12.00
N GLU A 338 -9.47 22.71 13.05
CA GLU A 338 -8.03 22.88 13.08
C GLU A 338 -7.34 22.06 11.99
N GLN A 339 -6.28 22.61 11.41
CA GLN A 339 -5.40 21.80 10.57
C GLN A 339 -4.78 20.69 11.41
N SER A 340 -4.72 19.47 10.87
CA SER A 340 -4.04 18.38 11.55
C SER A 340 -2.58 18.71 11.85
N PHE A 341 -2.08 18.30 13.02
CA PHE A 341 -0.66 18.47 13.35
C PHE A 341 0.25 17.75 12.34
N LYS A 342 1.37 18.40 11.96
CA LYS A 342 2.35 17.84 11.02
C LYS A 342 3.14 16.65 11.61
N GLY A 343 3.21 16.53 12.93
CA GLY A 343 3.88 15.43 13.63
C GLY A 343 3.41 15.27 15.07
N VAL A 344 3.74 14.12 15.66
CA VAL A 344 3.34 13.73 17.03
C VAL A 344 3.95 14.68 18.08
N ARG A 345 5.20 15.09 17.85
CA ARG A 345 5.90 16.05 18.72
C ARG A 345 5.14 17.37 18.86
N ARG A 346 4.61 17.89 17.76
CA ARG A 346 3.89 19.17 17.78
C ARG A 346 2.52 19.07 18.45
N LEU A 347 1.86 17.92 18.31
CA LEU A 347 0.62 17.63 19.04
C LEU A 347 0.87 17.61 20.55
N VAL A 348 1.86 16.84 21.03
CA VAL A 348 2.13 16.74 22.47
C VAL A 348 2.64 18.06 23.06
N GLN A 349 3.42 18.83 22.30
CA GLN A 349 3.85 20.18 22.69
C GLN A 349 2.66 21.14 22.80
N GLN A 350 1.71 21.08 21.87
CA GLN A 350 0.52 21.93 21.92
C GLN A 350 -0.35 21.62 23.14
N GLU A 351 -0.56 20.34 23.47
CA GLU A 351 -1.35 19.98 24.66
C GLU A 351 -0.64 20.34 25.97
N ASP A 352 0.68 20.10 26.08
CA ASP A 352 1.45 20.54 27.26
C ASP A 352 1.41 22.06 27.42
N TYR A 353 1.52 22.81 26.32
CA TYR A 353 1.39 24.26 26.30
C TYR A 353 -0.02 24.73 26.71
N ALA A 354 -1.06 24.10 26.17
CA ALA A 354 -2.46 24.40 26.51
C ALA A 354 -2.74 24.15 27.99
N LEU A 355 -2.28 23.03 28.56
CA LEU A 355 -2.43 22.73 29.99
C LEU A 355 -1.77 23.80 30.87
N ARG A 356 -0.59 24.29 30.48
CA ARG A 356 0.12 25.36 31.21
C ARG A 356 -0.67 26.66 31.17
N ILE A 357 -1.11 27.10 29.99
CA ILE A 357 -1.89 28.34 29.87
C ILE A 357 -3.22 28.23 30.61
N CYS A 358 -3.92 27.11 30.50
CA CYS A 358 -5.16 26.89 31.24
C CYS A 358 -4.94 27.03 32.75
N ARG A 359 -3.83 26.48 33.27
CA ARG A 359 -3.47 26.64 34.68
C ARG A 359 -3.11 28.07 35.05
N ASP A 360 -2.35 28.77 34.22
CA ASP A 360 -1.99 30.17 34.42
C ASP A 360 -3.23 31.08 34.38
N ALA A 361 -4.25 30.71 33.61
CA ALA A 361 -5.59 31.32 33.59
C ALA A 361 -6.47 30.90 34.79
N GLY A 362 -5.97 30.10 35.71
CA GLY A 362 -6.69 29.63 36.90
C GLY A 362 -7.79 28.61 36.62
N LEU A 363 -7.74 27.89 35.49
CA LEU A 363 -8.70 26.82 35.20
C LEU A 363 -8.39 25.56 36.02
N PRO A 364 -9.43 24.82 36.48
CA PRO A 364 -9.28 23.59 37.26
C PRO A 364 -8.89 22.41 36.36
N THR A 365 -7.68 22.48 35.80
CA THR A 365 -7.10 21.50 34.87
C THR A 365 -5.99 20.70 35.55
N PRO A 366 -5.70 19.46 35.10
CA PRO A 366 -4.71 18.62 35.75
C PRO A 366 -3.31 19.23 35.61
N GLN A 367 -2.51 19.12 36.66
CA GLN A 367 -1.14 19.64 36.63
C GLN A 367 -0.29 18.91 35.56
N PRO A 368 0.30 19.64 34.58
CA PRO A 368 1.20 19.03 33.61
C PRO A 368 2.58 18.79 34.23
N TYR A 369 3.12 17.58 34.03
CA TYR A 369 4.51 17.23 34.37
C TYR A 369 5.45 17.29 33.15
N GLY A 370 4.90 17.52 31.95
CA GLY A 370 5.61 17.49 30.68
C GLY A 370 5.37 16.18 29.91
N PHE A 371 6.23 15.89 28.94
CA PHE A 371 6.17 14.66 28.14
C PHE A 371 7.54 14.01 27.97
N VAL A 372 7.55 12.69 27.76
CA VAL A 372 8.76 11.91 27.44
C VAL A 372 8.70 11.37 26.02
N GLU A 373 9.87 11.25 25.40
CA GLU A 373 10.03 10.64 24.08
C GLU A 373 10.31 9.14 24.20
N LEU A 374 9.49 8.30 23.55
CA LEU A 374 9.71 6.85 23.48
C LEU A 374 10.44 6.49 22.18
N THR A 375 9.90 6.99 21.08
CA THR A 375 10.47 6.84 19.73
C THR A 375 10.51 8.22 19.06
N PRO A 376 11.69 8.68 18.61
CA PRO A 376 11.83 9.97 17.95
C PRO A 376 10.81 10.15 16.81
N ASP A 377 10.06 11.25 16.90
CA ASP A 377 9.00 11.67 15.98
C ASP A 377 7.86 10.68 15.73
N ARG A 378 7.71 9.67 16.59
CA ARG A 378 6.69 8.64 16.44
C ARG A 378 5.85 8.38 17.67
N GLU A 379 6.44 8.34 18.86
CA GLU A 379 5.73 8.01 20.10
C GLU A 379 6.20 8.91 21.24
N TYR A 380 5.25 9.64 21.84
CA TYR A 380 5.47 10.53 22.98
C TYR A 380 4.40 10.29 24.04
N LEU A 381 4.79 10.32 25.31
CA LEU A 381 3.89 10.14 26.44
C LEU A 381 3.78 11.46 27.21
N LEU A 382 2.59 12.07 27.20
CA LEU A 382 2.26 13.22 28.05
C LEU A 382 1.89 12.73 29.45
N LEU A 383 2.38 13.42 30.49
CA LEU A 383 2.15 13.07 31.88
C LEU A 383 1.45 14.21 32.63
N THR A 384 0.34 13.90 33.28
CA THR A 384 -0.44 14.86 34.08
C THR A 384 -0.82 14.27 35.44
N GLU A 385 -1.31 15.13 36.33
CA GLU A 385 -1.99 14.71 37.55
C GLU A 385 -3.14 13.74 37.23
N PHE A 386 -3.33 12.76 38.12
CA PHE A 386 -4.48 11.87 38.10
C PHE A 386 -5.50 12.35 39.13
N PHE A 387 -6.72 12.68 38.70
CA PHE A 387 -7.81 13.05 39.59
C PHE A 387 -8.46 11.80 40.20
N ALA A 388 -7.85 11.27 41.26
CA ALA A 388 -8.41 10.15 42.01
C ALA A 388 -9.78 10.52 42.62
N GLY A 389 -10.73 9.60 42.55
CA GLY A 389 -12.08 9.78 43.10
C GLY A 389 -13.01 10.70 42.29
N ALA A 390 -12.57 11.17 41.12
CA ALA A 390 -13.42 11.97 40.24
C ALA A 390 -14.33 11.10 39.36
N ALA A 391 -15.58 11.51 39.17
CA ALA A 391 -16.54 10.88 38.28
C ALA A 391 -16.81 11.76 37.06
N GLU A 392 -17.11 11.18 35.89
CA GLU A 392 -17.56 11.96 34.73
C GLU A 392 -18.87 12.69 35.07
N LEU A 393 -19.06 13.89 34.53
CA LEU A 393 -20.26 14.69 34.78
C LEU A 393 -21.54 13.91 34.48
N GLY A 394 -21.54 13.01 33.49
CA GLY A 394 -22.69 12.17 33.14
C GLY A 394 -23.16 11.22 34.25
N ASP A 395 -22.25 10.81 35.13
CA ASP A 395 -22.53 9.89 36.23
C ASP A 395 -22.66 10.61 37.58
N ALA A 396 -22.19 11.86 37.66
CA ALA A 396 -22.28 12.71 38.85
C ALA A 396 -23.61 13.50 38.93
N THR A 397 -23.90 14.05 40.10
CA THR A 397 -24.97 15.04 40.30
C THR A 397 -24.43 16.44 40.02
N ALA A 398 -25.15 17.22 39.21
CA ALA A 398 -24.81 18.62 38.93
C ALA A 398 -25.67 19.55 39.80
N ASP A 399 -25.18 19.86 41.01
CA ASP A 399 -25.81 20.87 41.86
C ASP A 399 -25.47 22.30 41.40
N ASP A 400 -26.01 23.30 42.10
CA ASP A 400 -25.76 24.71 41.80
C ASP A 400 -24.27 25.10 41.82
N THR A 401 -23.46 24.42 42.63
CA THR A 401 -22.01 24.67 42.73
C THR A 401 -21.29 24.15 41.49
N VAL A 402 -21.62 22.95 41.04
CA VAL A 402 -21.07 22.34 39.83
C VAL A 402 -21.48 23.14 38.58
N ILE A 403 -22.72 23.63 38.54
CA ILE A 403 -23.21 24.49 37.45
C ILE A 403 -22.42 25.81 37.40
N ASP A 404 -22.27 26.48 38.54
CA ASP A 404 -21.48 27.71 38.62
C ASP A 404 -20.02 27.49 38.26
N ASP A 405 -19.40 26.40 38.71
CA ASP A 405 -18.02 26.07 38.36
C ASP A 405 -17.87 25.88 36.84
N GLY A 406 -18.80 25.19 36.19
CA GLY A 406 -18.79 25.01 34.72
C GLY A 406 -18.92 26.32 33.96
N LEU A 407 -19.79 27.21 34.41
CA LEU A 407 -19.96 28.54 33.82
C LEU A 407 -18.73 29.43 34.05
N LEU A 408 -18.15 29.36 35.25
CA LEU A 408 -16.93 30.07 35.61
C LEU A 408 -15.72 29.60 34.81
N ILE A 409 -15.63 28.30 34.50
CA ILE A 409 -14.61 27.75 33.59
C ILE A 409 -14.71 28.40 32.22
N VAL A 410 -15.90 28.49 31.63
CA VAL A 410 -16.10 29.15 30.33
C VAL A 410 -15.77 30.63 30.41
N ARG A 411 -16.18 31.32 31.49
CA ARG A 411 -15.88 32.75 31.68
C ARG A 411 -14.38 33.01 31.76
N ARG A 412 -13.65 32.23 32.56
CA ARG A 412 -12.18 32.32 32.66
C ARG A 412 -11.50 32.03 31.33
N MET A 413 -12.00 31.07 30.55
CA MET A 413 -11.50 30.84 29.19
C MET A 413 -11.72 32.07 28.30
N TRP A 414 -12.90 32.69 28.33
CA TRP A 414 -13.16 33.91 27.56
C TRP A 414 -12.23 35.06 27.95
N ASP A 415 -12.07 35.30 29.25
CA ASP A 415 -11.22 36.37 29.80
C ASP A 415 -9.73 36.16 29.45
N ALA A 416 -9.27 34.90 29.44
CA ALA A 416 -7.93 34.53 29.01
C ALA A 416 -7.75 34.48 27.47
N GLY A 417 -8.81 34.70 26.70
CA GLY A 417 -8.78 34.59 25.24
C GLY A 417 -8.55 33.15 24.77
N LEU A 418 -9.25 32.19 25.37
CA LEU A 418 -9.16 30.74 25.12
C LEU A 418 -10.51 30.17 24.69
N ALA A 419 -10.47 29.08 23.93
CA ALA A 419 -11.60 28.19 23.69
C ALA A 419 -11.10 26.73 23.82
N HIS A 420 -11.88 25.86 24.48
CA HIS A 420 -11.60 24.44 24.63
C HIS A 420 -11.88 23.63 23.36
N ARG A 421 -12.94 24.01 22.62
CA ARG A 421 -13.38 23.42 21.34
C ARG A 421 -13.93 22.00 21.36
N ASP A 422 -13.76 21.27 22.47
CA ASP A 422 -14.31 19.93 22.66
C ASP A 422 -14.98 19.75 24.04
N ILE A 423 -15.82 20.72 24.44
CA ILE A 423 -16.61 20.60 25.69
C ILE A 423 -17.67 19.51 25.52
N LYS A 424 -17.52 18.42 26.29
CA LYS A 424 -18.39 17.25 26.28
C LYS A 424 -18.36 16.57 27.66
N PRO A 425 -19.33 15.70 28.00
CA PRO A 425 -19.41 15.10 29.33
C PRO A 425 -18.14 14.37 29.80
N ALA A 426 -17.46 13.63 28.92
CA ALA A 426 -16.22 12.93 29.31
C ALA A 426 -15.02 13.83 29.57
N ASN A 427 -15.08 15.11 29.17
CA ASN A 427 -14.02 16.08 29.44
C ASN A 427 -14.27 16.90 30.72
N LEU A 428 -15.37 16.60 31.42
CA LEU A 428 -15.82 17.29 32.61
C LEU A 428 -15.92 16.27 33.74
N LEU A 429 -15.09 16.43 34.78
CA LEU A 429 -15.10 15.54 35.94
C LEU A 429 -15.59 16.28 37.18
N VAL A 430 -16.33 15.60 38.05
CA VAL A 430 -16.75 16.12 39.35
C VAL A 430 -15.97 15.40 40.44
N ARG A 431 -15.33 16.18 41.32
CA ARG A 431 -14.62 15.69 42.51
C ARG A 431 -14.95 16.61 43.68
N ASP A 432 -15.41 16.05 44.79
CA ASP A 432 -15.75 16.79 46.01
C ASP A 432 -16.70 17.98 45.75
N GLY A 433 -17.70 17.79 44.87
CA GLY A 433 -18.66 18.83 44.49
C GLY A 433 -18.09 19.96 43.61
N ARG A 434 -16.87 19.82 43.09
CA ARG A 434 -16.19 20.80 42.23
C ARG A 434 -16.05 20.24 40.82
N LEU A 435 -16.23 21.11 39.81
CA LEU A 435 -16.03 20.73 38.41
C LEU A 435 -14.57 20.90 37.98
N LEU A 436 -14.02 19.89 37.33
CA LEU A 436 -12.67 19.82 36.78
C LEU A 436 -12.74 19.67 35.26
N LEU A 437 -11.80 20.30 34.56
CA LEU A 437 -11.69 20.26 33.12
C LEU A 437 -10.48 19.41 32.71
N ILE A 438 -10.68 18.43 31.84
CA ILE A 438 -9.61 17.60 31.28
C ILE A 438 -9.62 17.66 29.74
N ASP A 439 -8.53 17.17 29.13
CA ASP A 439 -8.40 17.03 27.68
C ASP A 439 -8.44 18.33 26.86
N VAL A 440 -7.52 19.24 27.18
CA VAL A 440 -7.33 20.54 26.50
C VAL A 440 -6.49 20.44 25.22
N ALA A 441 -6.35 19.26 24.62
CA ALA A 441 -5.50 19.04 23.44
C ALA A 441 -5.91 19.89 22.23
N PHE A 442 -7.19 20.25 22.15
CA PHE A 442 -7.76 21.09 21.09
C PHE A 442 -7.93 22.56 21.48
N ALA A 443 -7.43 22.97 22.66
CA ALA A 443 -7.61 24.35 23.10
C ALA A 443 -6.92 25.33 22.14
N GLU A 444 -7.62 26.42 21.83
CA GLU A 444 -7.19 27.46 20.91
C GLU A 444 -6.97 28.77 21.67
N VAL A 445 -5.84 29.41 21.40
CA VAL A 445 -5.47 30.72 21.93
C VAL A 445 -5.87 31.78 20.92
N ARG A 446 -6.54 32.84 21.39
CA ARG A 446 -7.20 33.86 20.56
C ARG A 446 -8.21 33.26 19.56
N PRO A 447 -9.19 32.49 20.04
CA PRO A 447 -10.23 31.92 19.18
C PRO A 447 -11.12 33.02 18.59
N THR A 448 -11.89 32.67 17.57
CA THR A 448 -12.98 33.51 17.09
C THR A 448 -14.10 33.61 18.14
N PRO A 449 -14.88 34.71 18.15
CA PRO A 449 -16.06 34.82 19.04
C PRO A 449 -17.04 33.66 18.86
N TRP A 450 -17.19 33.18 17.62
CA TRP A 450 -18.03 32.02 17.31
C TRP A 450 -17.59 30.75 18.08
N ARG A 451 -16.27 30.49 18.22
CA ARG A 451 -15.77 29.33 18.97
C ARG A 451 -16.05 29.46 20.46
N GLN A 452 -15.90 30.66 21.01
CA GLN A 452 -16.22 30.97 22.39
C GLN A 452 -17.71 30.76 22.71
N ALA A 453 -18.59 31.20 21.80
CA ALA A 453 -20.03 30.99 21.89
C ALA A 453 -20.43 29.51 21.82
N VAL A 454 -19.80 28.71 20.95
CA VAL A 454 -20.05 27.26 20.86
C VAL A 454 -19.66 26.53 22.15
N ASP A 455 -18.54 26.88 22.78
CA ASP A 455 -18.13 26.27 24.04
C ASP A 455 -19.08 26.60 25.18
N LEU A 456 -19.63 27.83 25.23
CA LEU A 456 -20.66 28.21 26.20
C LEU A 456 -21.91 27.35 26.05
N ALA A 457 -22.45 27.22 24.84
CA ALA A 457 -23.63 26.39 24.61
C ALA A 457 -23.36 24.91 24.91
N ASN A 458 -22.19 24.38 24.53
CA ASN A 458 -21.81 23.00 24.83
C ASN A 458 -21.73 22.77 26.35
N MET A 459 -21.16 23.71 27.12
CA MET A 459 -21.11 23.63 28.58
C MET A 459 -22.52 23.64 29.19
N MET A 460 -23.37 24.60 28.78
CA MET A 460 -24.75 24.69 29.27
C MET A 460 -25.55 23.41 28.99
N LEU A 461 -25.41 22.84 27.79
CA LEU A 461 -26.03 21.56 27.43
C LEU A 461 -25.48 20.39 28.25
N CYS A 462 -24.17 20.34 28.51
CA CYS A 462 -23.56 19.30 29.34
C CYS A 462 -24.08 19.35 30.78
N LEU A 463 -24.15 20.54 31.37
CA LEU A 463 -24.68 20.74 32.73
C LEU A 463 -26.16 20.34 32.81
N ALA A 464 -26.97 20.74 31.84
CA ALA A 464 -28.41 20.43 31.80
C ALA A 464 -28.71 18.92 31.64
N LEU A 465 -27.75 18.10 31.18
CA LEU A 465 -27.93 16.65 31.13
C LEU A 465 -28.17 16.02 32.51
N ARG A 466 -27.73 16.68 33.59
CA ARG A 466 -27.89 16.19 34.97
C ARG A 466 -28.67 17.16 35.88
N SER A 467 -29.24 18.21 35.30
CA SER A 467 -30.08 19.21 35.98
C SER A 467 -31.25 19.60 35.05
N SER A 468 -31.65 20.88 35.01
CA SER A 468 -32.66 21.42 34.09
C SER A 468 -32.12 22.61 33.27
N ALA A 469 -32.77 22.89 32.13
CA ALA A 469 -32.41 24.02 31.29
C ALA A 469 -32.68 25.36 32.01
N GLU A 470 -33.76 25.44 32.77
CA GLU A 470 -34.18 26.59 33.57
C GLU A 470 -33.13 26.92 34.62
N GLN A 471 -32.69 25.92 35.38
CA GLN A 471 -31.70 26.08 36.42
C GLN A 471 -30.39 26.59 35.83
N VAL A 472 -29.86 25.92 34.80
CA VAL A 472 -28.61 26.31 34.13
C VAL A 472 -28.72 27.71 33.53
N TYR A 473 -29.84 28.05 32.88
CA TYR A 473 -30.06 29.38 32.31
C TYR A 473 -30.01 30.48 33.38
N GLN A 474 -30.72 30.30 34.50
CA GLN A 474 -30.72 31.26 35.61
C GLN A 474 -29.33 31.44 36.23
N ARG A 475 -28.55 30.36 36.39
CA ARG A 475 -27.16 30.45 36.84
C ARG A 475 -26.26 31.15 35.80
N THR A 476 -26.48 30.90 34.50
CA THR A 476 -25.70 31.49 33.40
C THR A 476 -25.78 33.01 33.37
N LEU A 477 -26.95 33.58 33.68
CA LEU A 477 -27.17 35.03 33.76
C LEU A 477 -26.28 35.75 34.79
N LYS A 478 -25.67 35.02 35.74
CA LYS A 478 -24.71 35.58 36.70
C LYS A 478 -23.35 35.89 36.07
N PHE A 479 -23.00 35.25 34.95
CA PHE A 479 -21.68 35.31 34.33
C PHE A 479 -21.71 35.82 32.88
N PHE A 480 -22.84 35.66 32.19
CA PHE A 480 -23.00 35.98 30.77
C PHE A 480 -24.28 36.78 30.53
N THR A 481 -24.25 37.62 29.51
CA THR A 481 -25.42 38.40 29.09
C THR A 481 -26.38 37.54 28.27
N VAL A 482 -27.64 37.97 28.17
CA VAL A 482 -28.62 37.33 27.28
C VAL A 482 -28.14 37.32 25.81
N ALA A 483 -27.37 38.34 25.40
CA ALA A 483 -26.80 38.40 24.06
C ALA A 483 -25.77 37.28 23.84
N ASP A 484 -24.88 37.04 24.81
CA ASP A 484 -23.90 35.95 24.76
C ASP A 484 -24.58 34.58 24.67
N ILE A 485 -25.63 34.36 25.48
CA ILE A 485 -26.39 33.11 25.45
C ILE A 485 -27.13 32.95 24.12
N SER A 486 -27.71 34.03 23.60
CA SER A 486 -28.39 34.02 22.30
C SER A 486 -27.43 33.67 21.16
N GLU A 487 -26.23 34.25 21.16
CA GLU A 487 -25.17 33.92 20.20
C GLU A 487 -24.74 32.46 20.34
N ALA A 488 -24.54 31.97 21.57
CA ALA A 488 -24.17 30.58 21.85
C ALA A 488 -25.15 29.58 21.23
N PHE A 489 -26.46 29.78 21.44
CA PHE A 489 -27.48 28.90 20.85
C PHE A 489 -27.75 29.16 19.35
N ALA A 490 -27.42 30.35 18.83
CA ALA A 490 -27.39 30.60 17.39
C ALA A 490 -26.29 29.79 16.69
N ALA A 491 -25.13 29.68 17.34
CA ALA A 491 -23.93 29.03 16.85
C ALA A 491 -23.95 27.50 17.03
N ALA A 492 -24.49 27.00 18.14
CA ALA A 492 -24.40 25.61 18.55
C ALA A 492 -25.53 24.73 18.01
N ARG A 493 -25.56 24.50 16.69
CA ARG A 493 -26.49 23.54 16.04
C ARG A 493 -25.76 22.44 15.29
N GLY A 494 -26.35 21.24 15.33
CA GLY A 494 -25.92 20.10 14.52
C GLY A 494 -24.47 19.70 14.76
N LEU A 495 -23.57 20.02 13.83
CA LEU A 495 -22.16 19.58 13.83
C LEU A 495 -21.24 20.39 14.76
N ALA A 496 -21.71 21.54 15.26
CA ALA A 496 -20.99 22.30 16.30
C ALA A 496 -21.01 21.58 17.67
N LEU A 497 -21.96 20.65 17.86
CA LEU A 497 -22.05 19.81 19.05
C LEU A 497 -21.18 18.55 18.90
N PRO A 498 -20.27 18.26 19.85
CA PRO A 498 -19.50 17.02 19.87
C PRO A 498 -20.38 15.78 19.77
N SER A 499 -19.89 14.72 19.12
CA SER A 499 -20.68 13.50 18.87
C SER A 499 -21.20 12.83 20.14
N GLN A 500 -20.38 12.82 21.20
CA GLN A 500 -20.77 12.27 22.49
C GLN A 500 -21.90 13.09 23.12
N LEU A 501 -21.78 14.42 23.16
CA LEU A 501 -22.84 15.30 23.66
C LEU A 501 -24.15 15.08 22.90
N ARG A 502 -24.11 14.98 21.56
CA ARG A 502 -25.30 14.66 20.76
C ARG A 502 -25.91 13.31 21.11
N GLN A 503 -25.09 12.30 21.36
CA GLN A 503 -25.57 10.98 21.76
C GLN A 503 -26.21 11.03 23.15
N SER A 504 -25.57 11.69 24.12
CA SER A 504 -26.11 11.88 25.48
C SER A 504 -27.43 12.67 25.46
N LEU A 505 -27.53 13.73 24.65
CA LEU A 505 -28.77 14.49 24.48
C LEU A 505 -29.90 13.60 23.94
N ARG A 506 -29.64 12.80 22.90
CA ARG A 506 -30.62 11.85 22.36
C ARG A 506 -30.99 10.76 23.36
N ALA A 507 -30.01 10.22 24.08
CA ALA A 507 -30.21 9.18 25.08
C ALA A 507 -31.04 9.70 26.28
N SER A 508 -30.90 10.99 26.62
CA SER A 508 -31.68 11.60 27.69
C SER A 508 -33.17 11.72 27.38
N GLY A 509 -33.56 11.66 26.10
CA GLY A 509 -34.93 11.84 25.63
C GLY A 509 -35.50 13.26 25.80
N ARG A 510 -34.75 14.19 26.39
CA ARG A 510 -35.17 15.57 26.66
C ARG A 510 -34.74 16.52 25.54
N GLU A 511 -35.64 17.41 25.12
CA GLU A 511 -35.35 18.44 24.13
C GLU A 511 -34.61 19.66 24.75
N LEU A 512 -33.48 19.42 25.42
CA LEU A 512 -32.77 20.46 26.17
C LEU A 512 -32.38 21.67 25.32
N HIS A 513 -32.04 21.45 24.04
CA HIS A 513 -31.72 22.54 23.12
C HIS A 513 -32.93 23.45 22.85
N GLU A 514 -34.12 22.89 22.64
CA GLU A 514 -35.34 23.70 22.49
C GLU A 514 -35.75 24.33 23.81
N GLY A 515 -35.54 23.66 24.94
CA GLY A 515 -35.76 24.23 26.28
C GLY A 515 -34.99 25.53 26.49
N PHE A 516 -33.70 25.57 26.15
CA PHE A 516 -32.93 26.83 26.20
C PHE A 516 -33.44 27.89 25.21
N LEU A 517 -33.86 27.51 24.00
CA LEU A 517 -34.41 28.45 23.02
C LEU A 517 -35.75 29.06 23.47
N GLN A 518 -36.53 28.37 24.29
CA GLN A 518 -37.77 28.87 24.87
C GLN A 518 -37.54 29.88 26.01
N LEU A 519 -36.41 29.77 26.72
CA LEU A 519 -36.05 30.68 27.81
C LEU A 519 -35.46 32.01 27.33
N LEU A 520 -35.06 32.09 26.06
CA LEU A 520 -34.51 33.32 25.47
C LEU A 520 -35.63 34.32 25.13
N PRO A 521 -35.43 35.63 25.41
CA PRO A 521 -36.43 36.66 25.09
C PRO A 521 -36.78 36.75 23.60
N ARG A 522 -35.84 36.40 22.72
CA ARG A 522 -36.04 36.30 21.27
C ARG A 522 -35.27 35.09 20.75
N ARG A 523 -35.92 34.28 19.91
CA ARG A 523 -35.25 33.15 19.25
C ARG A 523 -34.19 33.66 18.27
N PRO A 524 -32.92 33.26 18.41
CA PRO A 524 -31.86 33.71 17.51
C PRO A 524 -31.99 33.07 16.12
N ALA A 525 -31.59 33.82 15.08
CA ALA A 525 -31.44 33.27 13.75
C ALA A 525 -30.23 32.31 13.71
N PRO A 526 -30.37 31.08 13.19
CA PRO A 526 -29.30 30.11 13.23
C PRO A 526 -28.15 30.49 12.29
N VAL A 527 -26.91 30.35 12.76
CA VAL A 527 -25.70 30.56 11.94
C VAL A 527 -25.61 29.45 10.88
N ARG A 528 -25.62 29.82 9.59
CA ARG A 528 -25.58 28.86 8.48
C ARG A 528 -24.16 28.31 8.27
N VAL A 529 -23.98 27.01 8.48
CA VAL A 529 -22.73 26.31 8.12
C VAL A 529 -22.70 26.05 6.60
N GLN A 530 -21.64 26.51 5.91
CA GLN A 530 -21.49 26.33 4.46
C GLN A 530 -21.15 24.88 4.09
N ARG A 531 -22.14 24.10 3.63
CA ARG A 531 -21.99 22.65 3.44
C ARG A 531 -21.23 22.26 2.15
N TRP A 532 -21.45 22.93 1.01
CA TRP A 532 -20.83 22.58 -0.28
C TRP A 532 -20.65 23.79 -1.22
N SER A 533 -19.60 23.77 -2.05
CA SER A 533 -19.42 24.70 -3.18
C SER A 533 -19.14 23.91 -4.46
N ALA A 534 -19.53 24.43 -5.63
CA ALA A 534 -19.31 23.75 -6.93
C ALA A 534 -17.84 23.38 -7.14
N ARG A 535 -16.91 24.25 -6.72
CA ARG A 535 -15.46 24.00 -6.76
C ARG A 535 -15.02 22.79 -5.91
N ARG A 536 -15.66 22.54 -4.76
CA ARG A 536 -15.37 21.36 -3.93
C ARG A 536 -15.97 20.08 -4.51
N ALA A 537 -17.17 20.15 -5.08
CA ALA A 537 -17.77 19.02 -5.78
C ALA A 537 -16.89 18.60 -6.98
N GLY A 538 -16.41 19.56 -7.77
CA GLY A 538 -15.45 19.30 -8.86
C GLY A 538 -14.14 18.69 -8.37
N ALA A 539 -13.54 19.23 -7.30
CA ALA A 539 -12.29 18.69 -6.74
C ALA A 539 -12.45 17.25 -6.22
N LEU A 540 -13.57 16.95 -5.54
CA LEU A 540 -13.85 15.58 -5.07
C LEU A 540 -14.07 14.63 -6.25
N ALA A 541 -14.79 15.06 -7.29
CA ALA A 541 -15.00 14.26 -8.50
C ALA A 541 -13.66 13.92 -9.18
N VAL A 542 -12.75 14.89 -9.30
CA VAL A 542 -11.39 14.66 -9.83
C VAL A 542 -10.65 13.63 -8.99
N VAL A 543 -10.63 13.76 -7.66
CA VAL A 543 -9.96 12.77 -6.78
C VAL A 543 -10.56 11.38 -6.96
N VAL A 544 -11.89 11.25 -7.02
CA VAL A 544 -12.57 9.96 -7.22
C VAL A 544 -12.19 9.36 -8.58
N VAL A 545 -12.21 10.15 -9.66
CA VAL A 545 -11.81 9.70 -11.00
C VAL A 545 -10.34 9.31 -11.02
N THR A 546 -9.44 10.09 -10.42
CA THR A 546 -8.01 9.74 -10.34
C THR A 546 -7.77 8.46 -9.56
N VAL A 547 -8.46 8.27 -8.43
CA VAL A 547 -8.39 7.02 -7.66
C VAL A 547 -8.95 5.85 -8.47
N LEU A 548 -10.07 6.04 -9.17
CA LEU A 548 -10.67 5.02 -10.02
C LEU A 548 -9.74 4.63 -11.18
N VAL A 549 -9.14 5.61 -11.86
CA VAL A 549 -8.15 5.39 -12.93
C VAL A 549 -6.90 4.70 -12.38
N LEU A 550 -6.40 5.08 -11.20
CA LEU A 550 -5.29 4.40 -10.54
C LEU A 550 -5.65 2.95 -10.19
N VAL A 551 -6.85 2.70 -9.68
CA VAL A 551 -7.34 1.36 -9.34
C VAL A 551 -7.57 0.52 -10.59
N ILE A 552 -8.09 1.09 -11.68
CA ILE A 552 -8.27 0.42 -12.97
C ILE A 552 -6.92 0.14 -13.62
N GLY A 553 -6.02 1.12 -13.67
CA GLY A 553 -4.65 0.94 -14.18
C GLY A 553 -3.89 -0.11 -13.37
N LEU A 554 -4.13 -0.16 -12.06
CA LEU A 554 -3.59 -1.18 -11.18
C LEU A 554 -4.20 -2.56 -11.42
N ALA A 555 -5.53 -2.64 -11.57
CA ALA A 555 -6.21 -3.88 -11.92
C ALA A 555 -5.72 -4.39 -13.27
N ASN A 556 -5.53 -3.51 -14.26
CA ASN A 556 -4.95 -3.86 -15.55
C ASN A 556 -3.49 -4.32 -15.42
N ALA A 557 -2.67 -3.74 -14.55
CA ALA A 557 -1.32 -4.26 -14.30
C ALA A 557 -1.33 -5.67 -13.66
N LEU A 558 -2.29 -5.94 -12.76
CA LEU A 558 -2.50 -7.26 -12.16
C LEU A 558 -3.08 -8.29 -13.15
N VAL A 559 -3.96 -7.88 -14.08
CA VAL A 559 -4.51 -8.75 -15.14
C VAL A 559 -3.50 -8.98 -16.26
N ASN A 560 -2.75 -7.96 -16.68
CA ASN A 560 -1.72 -8.10 -17.73
C ASN A 560 -0.51 -8.92 -17.25
N THR A 561 -0.35 -9.08 -15.94
CA THR A 561 0.57 -10.07 -15.35
C THR A 561 -0.06 -11.46 -15.20
N ALA A 562 -1.37 -11.64 -15.39
CA ALA A 562 -2.01 -12.96 -15.40
C ALA A 562 -1.80 -13.71 -16.71
N THR A 563 -1.52 -12.99 -17.79
CA THR A 563 -0.94 -13.56 -18.99
C THR A 563 0.56 -13.73 -18.76
N PRO A 564 1.14 -14.94 -18.94
CA PRO A 564 2.59 -15.03 -19.07
C PRO A 564 3.02 -14.02 -20.15
N ALA A 565 4.18 -13.38 -19.98
CA ALA A 565 4.75 -12.54 -21.03
C ALA A 565 4.85 -13.45 -22.26
N SER A 566 3.87 -13.34 -23.16
CA SER A 566 3.83 -14.16 -24.36
C SER A 566 4.95 -13.71 -25.29
N ALA A 567 5.48 -12.50 -25.06
CA ALA A 567 6.57 -11.94 -25.80
C ALA A 567 7.95 -12.25 -25.18
N LEU A 568 8.90 -12.58 -26.05
CA LEU A 568 10.33 -12.44 -25.76
C LEU A 568 10.64 -10.93 -25.76
N GLU A 569 11.14 -10.42 -24.65
CA GLU A 569 11.58 -9.02 -24.51
C GLU A 569 12.92 -8.85 -25.25
N VAL A 570 12.88 -8.74 -26.58
CA VAL A 570 14.06 -8.65 -27.44
C VAL A 570 13.96 -7.45 -28.36
N SER A 571 15.11 -6.81 -28.62
CA SER A 571 15.20 -5.64 -29.52
C SER A 571 15.50 -6.00 -30.97
N ASN A 572 15.94 -7.23 -31.25
CA ASN A 572 16.18 -7.75 -32.59
C ASN A 572 15.94 -9.27 -32.65
N MET A 573 15.78 -9.78 -33.87
CA MET A 573 15.73 -11.21 -34.19
C MET A 573 16.68 -11.47 -35.37
N ASP A 574 17.89 -10.94 -35.27
CA ASP A 574 18.91 -11.09 -36.32
C ASP A 574 19.27 -12.57 -36.52
N CYS A 575 19.64 -12.98 -37.74
CA CYS A 575 20.08 -14.33 -38.03
C CYS A 575 21.36 -14.76 -37.25
N HIS A 576 22.03 -13.81 -36.60
CA HIS A 576 23.15 -14.04 -35.68
C HIS A 576 22.78 -13.94 -34.19
N ALA A 577 21.53 -13.58 -33.86
CA ALA A 577 21.05 -13.45 -32.49
C ALA A 577 20.76 -14.84 -31.89
N LEU A 578 21.79 -15.48 -31.34
CA LEU A 578 21.73 -16.88 -30.93
C LEU A 578 20.62 -17.17 -29.90
N GLU A 579 20.53 -16.42 -28.81
CA GLU A 579 19.61 -16.72 -27.70
C GLU A 579 18.12 -16.64 -28.11
N PRO A 580 17.64 -15.58 -28.80
CA PRO A 580 16.29 -15.55 -29.36
C PRO A 580 16.02 -16.71 -30.33
N LEU A 581 16.96 -17.05 -31.22
CA LEU A 581 16.82 -18.15 -32.16
C LEU A 581 16.79 -19.53 -31.48
N LEU A 582 17.52 -19.70 -30.37
CA LEU A 582 17.45 -20.92 -29.56
C LEU A 582 16.08 -21.04 -28.88
N ALA A 583 15.50 -19.95 -28.39
CA ALA A 583 14.15 -19.95 -27.82
C ALA A 583 13.10 -20.33 -28.89
N GLU A 584 13.22 -19.80 -30.11
CA GLU A 584 12.36 -20.20 -31.23
C GLU A 584 12.53 -21.67 -31.59
N ALA A 585 13.77 -22.17 -31.62
CA ALA A 585 14.04 -23.59 -31.88
C ALA A 585 13.45 -24.51 -30.80
N GLN A 586 13.44 -24.08 -29.54
CA GLN A 586 12.80 -24.81 -28.44
C GLN A 586 11.26 -24.76 -28.52
N SER A 587 10.69 -23.71 -29.13
CA SER A 587 9.25 -23.55 -29.31
C SER A 587 8.66 -24.62 -30.24
N VAL A 588 9.34 -24.95 -31.34
CA VAL A 588 8.95 -25.98 -32.32
C VAL A 588 10.10 -26.98 -32.51
N PRO A 589 10.23 -28.00 -31.62
CA PRO A 589 11.32 -28.97 -31.64
C PRO A 589 11.46 -29.77 -32.94
N THR A 590 10.38 -29.87 -33.72
CA THR A 590 10.36 -30.62 -34.98
C THR A 590 10.92 -29.82 -36.17
N ALA A 591 10.95 -28.49 -36.10
CA ALA A 591 11.31 -27.63 -37.22
C ALA A 591 12.80 -27.73 -37.59
N SER A 592 13.11 -28.04 -38.85
CA SER A 592 14.49 -28.04 -39.36
C SER A 592 15.07 -26.65 -39.58
N GLU A 593 14.21 -25.67 -39.89
CA GLU A 593 14.58 -24.27 -40.14
C GLU A 593 13.90 -23.35 -39.12
N ILE A 594 14.65 -22.36 -38.63
CA ILE A 594 14.17 -21.32 -37.71
C ILE A 594 14.18 -19.99 -38.44
N VAL A 595 13.09 -19.24 -38.32
CA VAL A 595 12.95 -17.96 -39.01
C VAL A 595 13.77 -16.90 -38.30
N CYS A 596 14.43 -16.04 -39.06
CA CYS A 596 15.15 -14.88 -38.57
C CYS A 596 14.83 -13.65 -39.42
N ILE A 597 15.14 -12.49 -38.89
CA ILE A 597 14.93 -11.20 -39.53
C ILE A 597 16.27 -10.71 -40.07
N ARG A 598 16.35 -10.55 -41.38
CA ARG A 598 17.47 -9.87 -42.05
C ARG A 598 17.39 -8.36 -41.82
N PRO A 599 18.46 -7.59 -42.11
CA PRO A 599 18.45 -6.14 -41.94
C PRO A 599 17.18 -5.50 -42.51
N LEU A 600 16.41 -4.85 -41.63
CA LEU A 600 15.09 -4.32 -41.97
C LEU A 600 15.22 -3.12 -42.93
N PRO A 601 14.41 -3.07 -44.01
CA PRO A 601 14.32 -1.89 -44.85
C PRO A 601 13.80 -0.68 -44.06
N VAL A 602 14.07 0.52 -44.57
CA VAL A 602 13.54 1.77 -43.98
C VAL A 602 12.02 1.69 -43.86
N GLY A 603 11.49 2.13 -42.72
CA GLY A 603 10.07 2.11 -42.41
C GLY A 603 9.59 0.81 -41.75
N TRP A 604 10.43 -0.22 -41.60
CA TRP A 604 10.11 -1.43 -40.85
C TRP A 604 10.79 -1.47 -39.49
N THR A 605 10.06 -1.90 -38.47
CA THR A 605 10.60 -2.13 -37.12
C THR A 605 10.13 -3.46 -36.56
N LEU A 606 10.94 -4.10 -35.72
CA LEU A 606 10.51 -5.26 -34.97
C LEU A 606 9.38 -4.86 -34.01
N GLY A 607 8.24 -5.54 -34.12
CA GLY A 607 7.11 -5.38 -33.21
C GLY A 607 7.26 -6.34 -32.04
N ARG A 608 6.58 -7.49 -32.11
CA ARG A 608 6.54 -8.47 -31.03
C ARG A 608 7.09 -9.81 -31.46
N VAL A 609 7.94 -10.40 -30.63
CA VAL A 609 8.40 -11.78 -30.77
C VAL A 609 7.76 -12.62 -29.68
N GLN A 610 7.21 -13.79 -29.98
CA GLN A 610 6.59 -14.70 -29.01
C GLN A 610 7.07 -16.12 -29.24
N ALA A 611 7.73 -16.74 -28.26
CA ALA A 611 8.06 -18.17 -28.30
C ALA A 611 7.19 -18.92 -27.29
N LEU A 612 6.37 -19.86 -27.79
CA LEU A 612 5.51 -20.72 -26.98
C LEU A 612 5.64 -22.17 -27.40
N ARG A 613 5.26 -23.10 -26.52
CA ARG A 613 5.23 -24.52 -26.89
C ARG A 613 4.34 -24.77 -28.13
N GLY A 614 4.96 -25.20 -29.23
CA GLY A 614 4.31 -25.57 -30.49
C GLY A 614 4.13 -24.42 -31.48
N THR A 615 4.46 -23.17 -31.12
CA THR A 615 4.28 -22.01 -31.98
C THR A 615 5.25 -20.87 -31.63
N SER A 616 5.89 -20.26 -32.63
CA SER A 616 6.58 -18.97 -32.49
C SER A 616 5.89 -17.92 -33.38
N VAL A 617 5.80 -16.67 -32.92
CA VAL A 617 5.22 -15.56 -33.67
C VAL A 617 6.16 -14.37 -33.66
N ILE A 618 6.55 -13.87 -34.82
CA ILE A 618 7.25 -12.59 -34.97
C ILE A 618 6.34 -11.62 -35.71
N THR A 619 6.16 -10.42 -35.18
CA THR A 619 5.47 -9.33 -35.86
C THR A 619 6.43 -8.20 -36.16
N LEU A 620 6.25 -7.57 -37.32
CA LEU A 620 6.95 -6.35 -37.72
C LEU A 620 5.92 -5.26 -37.96
N ASP A 621 6.24 -4.07 -37.48
CA ASP A 621 5.48 -2.86 -37.73
C ASP A 621 6.02 -2.17 -38.98
N ASN A 622 5.14 -1.44 -39.67
CA ASN A 622 5.54 -0.60 -40.79
C ASN A 622 4.91 0.80 -40.69
N ASP A 623 5.66 1.83 -41.07
CA ASP A 623 5.23 3.22 -41.08
C ASP A 623 3.97 3.50 -41.92
N ARG A 624 3.77 2.74 -43.01
CA ARG A 624 2.62 2.87 -43.91
C ARG A 624 1.47 1.90 -43.58
N ALA A 625 1.78 0.72 -43.05
CA ALA A 625 0.79 -0.32 -42.77
C ALA A 625 0.40 -0.46 -41.28
N GLY A 626 1.06 0.27 -40.37
CA GLY A 626 0.79 0.29 -38.94
C GLY A 626 1.40 -0.90 -38.18
N GLY A 627 0.88 -1.14 -36.97
CA GLY A 627 1.35 -2.20 -36.09
C GLY A 627 0.96 -3.61 -36.55
N ASP A 628 1.83 -4.59 -36.30
CA ASP A 628 1.73 -5.98 -36.77
C ASP A 628 1.49 -6.09 -38.30
N ALA A 629 2.10 -5.20 -39.09
CA ALA A 629 1.98 -5.15 -40.54
C ALA A 629 2.39 -6.48 -41.20
N LEU A 630 3.49 -7.09 -40.76
CA LEU A 630 3.89 -8.43 -41.16
C LEU A 630 3.87 -9.37 -39.96
N GLN A 631 3.27 -10.53 -40.12
CA GLN A 631 3.22 -11.57 -39.09
C GLN A 631 3.82 -12.88 -39.63
N LEU A 632 4.88 -13.35 -38.97
CA LEU A 632 5.52 -14.64 -39.20
C LEU A 632 5.06 -15.59 -38.10
N THR A 633 4.56 -16.78 -38.45
CA THR A 633 4.11 -17.79 -37.49
C THR A 633 4.75 -19.12 -37.80
N LEU A 634 5.69 -19.55 -36.96
CA LEU A 634 6.38 -20.84 -37.04
C LEU A 634 5.58 -21.90 -36.29
N THR A 635 5.25 -23.01 -36.94
CA THR A 635 4.58 -24.17 -36.33
C THR A 635 5.18 -25.48 -36.84
N GLY A 636 4.91 -26.59 -36.15
CA GLY A 636 5.34 -27.91 -36.61
C GLY A 636 4.67 -28.37 -37.91
N HIS A 637 3.50 -27.79 -38.24
CA HIS A 637 2.81 -27.98 -39.51
C HIS A 637 1.93 -26.76 -39.85
N CYS A 638 1.69 -26.50 -41.14
CA CYS A 638 0.70 -25.52 -41.60
C CYS A 638 -0.42 -26.22 -42.38
N ALA A 639 -1.65 -25.73 -42.23
CA ALA A 639 -2.75 -26.08 -43.13
C ALA A 639 -2.68 -25.21 -44.39
N VAL A 640 -1.98 -25.69 -45.42
CA VAL A 640 -1.67 -24.89 -46.64
C VAL A 640 -2.85 -24.76 -47.62
N GLY A 641 -3.92 -25.56 -47.46
CA GLY A 641 -5.15 -25.46 -48.25
C GLY A 641 -4.91 -25.51 -49.76
N ARG A 642 -5.46 -24.53 -50.50
CA ARG A 642 -5.30 -24.38 -51.96
C ARG A 642 -4.06 -23.55 -52.37
N ALA A 643 -3.08 -23.38 -51.48
CA ALA A 643 -1.88 -22.60 -51.78
C ALA A 643 -1.06 -23.25 -52.90
N THR A 644 -0.61 -22.45 -53.87
CA THR A 644 0.16 -22.92 -55.02
C THR A 644 1.64 -22.64 -54.82
N ALA A 645 2.49 -23.56 -55.28
CA ALA A 645 3.93 -23.36 -55.20
C ALA A 645 4.37 -22.18 -56.07
N ILE A 646 5.20 -21.32 -55.49
CA ILE A 646 5.91 -20.26 -56.20
C ILE A 646 7.41 -20.54 -56.15
N ARG A 647 8.23 -19.61 -56.67
CA ARG A 647 9.70 -19.74 -56.65
C ARG A 647 10.20 -20.05 -55.23
N ALA A 648 11.08 -21.04 -55.12
CA ALA A 648 11.70 -21.42 -53.85
C ALA A 648 12.41 -20.21 -53.22
N ALA A 649 12.21 -20.02 -51.91
CA ALA A 649 12.78 -18.89 -51.17
C ALA A 649 14.27 -19.12 -50.88
N GLU A 650 14.60 -20.34 -50.46
CA GLU A 650 15.95 -20.81 -50.14
C GLU A 650 16.03 -22.33 -50.44
N PRO A 651 17.25 -22.91 -50.55
CA PRO A 651 17.42 -24.35 -50.72
C PRO A 651 16.72 -25.13 -49.59
N GLY A 652 15.89 -26.13 -49.95
CA GLY A 652 15.17 -26.96 -48.97
C GLY A 652 13.86 -26.36 -48.43
N ILE A 653 13.50 -25.13 -48.82
CA ILE A 653 12.25 -24.47 -48.41
C ILE A 653 11.31 -24.34 -49.60
N ARG A 654 10.11 -24.94 -49.50
CA ARG A 654 9.06 -24.80 -50.51
C ARG A 654 8.10 -23.68 -50.12
N ARG A 655 8.16 -22.57 -50.87
CA ARG A 655 7.25 -21.43 -50.70
C ARG A 655 5.95 -21.64 -51.48
N LEU A 656 4.82 -21.52 -50.79
CA LEU A 656 3.47 -21.59 -51.35
C LEU A 656 2.76 -20.26 -51.14
N ARG A 657 1.92 -19.82 -52.09
CA ARG A 657 1.10 -18.60 -51.97
C ARG A 657 -0.38 -18.97 -51.89
N ALA A 658 -1.09 -18.44 -50.91
CA ALA A 658 -2.54 -18.65 -50.79
C ALA A 658 -3.32 -17.93 -51.91
N PRO A 659 -4.33 -18.55 -52.54
CA PRO A 659 -5.17 -17.90 -53.55
C PRO A 659 -6.20 -16.99 -52.87
N GLY A 660 -6.06 -15.68 -53.04
CA GLY A 660 -6.99 -14.71 -52.43
C GLY A 660 -6.84 -14.65 -50.91
N SER A 661 -6.22 -13.59 -50.43
CA SER A 661 -6.12 -13.28 -49.01
C SER A 661 -7.43 -12.58 -48.59
N GLY A 662 -8.17 -13.17 -47.66
CA GLY A 662 -9.46 -12.61 -47.22
C GLY A 662 -9.32 -11.21 -46.58
N ALA A 663 -10.41 -10.57 -46.19
CA ALA A 663 -10.46 -9.17 -45.68
C ALA A 663 -9.49 -8.80 -44.54
N ARG A 664 -8.78 -9.77 -43.93
CA ARG A 664 -7.84 -9.59 -42.81
C ARG A 664 -6.36 -9.52 -43.23
N TYR A 665 -5.98 -10.02 -44.41
CA TYR A 665 -4.58 -10.01 -44.88
C TYR A 665 -4.53 -9.62 -46.36
N ALA A 666 -3.52 -8.87 -46.76
CA ALA A 666 -3.28 -8.49 -48.15
C ALA A 666 -2.56 -9.60 -48.92
N VAL A 667 -1.64 -10.33 -48.29
CA VAL A 667 -0.99 -11.52 -48.90
C VAL A 667 -0.65 -12.54 -47.81
N THR A 668 -0.69 -13.84 -48.13
CA THR A 668 -0.21 -14.90 -47.24
C THR A 668 0.63 -15.92 -47.99
N TRP A 669 1.83 -16.18 -47.46
CA TRP A 669 2.73 -17.24 -47.92
C TRP A 669 2.89 -18.32 -46.85
N TYR A 670 3.27 -19.51 -47.30
CA TYR A 670 3.66 -20.63 -46.46
C TYR A 670 5.02 -21.13 -46.91
N ASP A 671 6.01 -21.04 -46.04
CA ASP A 671 7.33 -21.64 -46.25
C ASP A 671 7.35 -22.98 -45.53
N VAL A 672 7.36 -24.07 -46.29
CA VAL A 672 7.28 -25.44 -45.79
C VAL A 672 8.64 -26.12 -45.91
N PHE A 673 9.10 -26.74 -44.82
CA PHE A 673 10.37 -27.46 -44.71
C PHE A 673 10.22 -28.68 -43.79
N PRO A 674 11.21 -29.59 -43.70
CA PRO A 674 11.11 -30.78 -42.86
C PRO A 674 10.74 -30.47 -41.40
N GLY A 675 9.64 -31.07 -40.94
CA GLY A 675 9.17 -30.97 -39.55
C GLY A 675 8.67 -29.60 -39.10
N GLY A 676 8.48 -28.64 -40.01
CA GLY A 676 7.95 -27.31 -39.68
C GLY A 676 7.43 -26.52 -40.87
N CYS A 677 6.77 -25.41 -40.58
CA CYS A 677 6.37 -24.44 -41.58
C CYS A 677 6.23 -23.04 -40.97
N VAL A 678 6.52 -22.01 -41.76
CA VAL A 678 6.29 -20.61 -41.41
C VAL A 678 5.15 -20.05 -42.26
N ARG A 679 4.09 -19.58 -41.62
CA ARG A 679 3.06 -18.75 -42.25
C ARG A 679 3.50 -17.29 -42.20
N ILE A 680 3.63 -16.66 -43.36
CA ILE A 680 4.01 -15.26 -43.54
C ILE A 680 2.76 -14.51 -43.99
N ALA A 681 2.22 -13.62 -43.17
CA ALA A 681 0.97 -12.92 -43.45
C ALA A 681 1.17 -11.40 -43.39
N LEU A 682 0.96 -10.73 -44.52
CA LEU A 682 0.99 -9.27 -44.65
C LEU A 682 -0.42 -8.73 -44.44
N ARG A 683 -0.61 -7.81 -43.49
CA ARG A 683 -1.88 -7.09 -43.31
C ARG A 683 -2.02 -5.97 -44.35
N PRO A 684 -3.24 -5.67 -44.82
CA PRO A 684 -3.46 -4.55 -45.73
C PRO A 684 -3.11 -3.24 -45.03
N ALA A 685 -2.47 -2.31 -45.74
CA ALA A 685 -2.16 -0.99 -45.21
C ALA A 685 -3.47 -0.21 -44.95
N THR A 686 -4.00 -0.23 -43.73
CA THR A 686 -5.21 0.53 -43.37
C THR A 686 -4.87 1.96 -42.95
N GLN A 687 -5.57 2.92 -43.56
CA GLN A 687 -5.44 4.38 -43.41
C GLN A 687 -5.31 4.87 -41.96
N GLN A 688 -4.11 5.32 -41.58
CA GLN A 688 -3.93 6.28 -40.49
C GLN A 688 -4.26 7.73 -40.92
N ALA A 689 -4.68 7.94 -42.17
CA ALA A 689 -5.14 9.21 -42.71
C ALA A 689 -6.64 9.45 -42.44
N ALA A 690 -7.03 9.56 -41.17
CA ALA A 690 -8.36 10.09 -40.78
C ALA A 690 -8.26 11.46 -40.09
N VAL A 691 -7.12 12.14 -40.21
CA VAL A 691 -6.95 13.57 -39.87
C VAL A 691 -6.14 14.20 -41.00
N ASP A 692 -6.75 14.34 -42.17
CA ASP A 692 -6.67 15.56 -42.99
C ASP A 692 -7.39 15.37 -44.33
N ILE A 693 -8.51 16.09 -44.43
CA ILE A 693 -9.15 16.69 -45.60
C ILE A 693 -9.36 15.84 -46.87
N ARG A 694 -10.66 15.68 -47.17
CA ARG A 694 -11.29 15.31 -48.44
C ARG A 694 -10.54 15.77 -49.70
N ILE A 695 -9.95 14.82 -50.44
CA ILE A 695 -10.03 14.79 -51.91
C ILE A 695 -10.28 13.33 -52.33
N ALA A 696 -11.40 13.10 -53.01
CA ALA A 696 -11.79 11.82 -53.56
C ALA A 696 -10.91 11.49 -54.78
N LEU A 697 -9.93 10.62 -54.59
CA LEU A 697 -9.26 9.85 -55.65
C LEU A 697 -9.35 8.37 -55.27
N ARG A 698 -9.62 7.52 -56.27
CA ARG A 698 -9.88 6.07 -56.18
C ARG A 698 -9.13 5.36 -55.02
N PRO A 699 -9.80 4.98 -53.91
CA PRO A 699 -9.13 4.37 -52.76
C PRO A 699 -8.56 2.96 -53.04
N GLY A 700 -9.07 2.25 -54.06
CA GLY A 700 -8.67 0.87 -54.32
C GLY A 700 -7.33 0.66 -55.04
N THR A 701 -6.91 1.59 -55.91
CA THR A 701 -5.71 1.39 -56.76
C THR A 701 -4.41 1.71 -56.04
N GLN A 702 -4.42 2.74 -55.18
CA GLN A 702 -3.23 3.18 -54.45
C GLN A 702 -2.91 2.23 -53.28
N GLN A 703 -3.94 1.68 -52.64
CA GLN A 703 -3.80 0.69 -51.56
C GLN A 703 -3.29 -0.65 -52.10
N ALA A 704 -3.82 -1.13 -53.23
CA ALA A 704 -3.31 -2.33 -53.90
C ALA A 704 -1.84 -2.18 -54.32
N ALA A 705 -1.46 -1.02 -54.86
CA ALA A 705 -0.06 -0.73 -55.22
C ALA A 705 0.87 -0.67 -53.99
N THR A 706 0.39 -0.12 -52.86
CA THR A 706 1.15 -0.08 -51.60
C THR A 706 1.33 -1.47 -51.01
N ASP A 707 0.26 -2.28 -51.00
CA ASP A 707 0.31 -3.66 -50.52
C ASP A 707 1.21 -4.53 -51.41
N GLU A 708 1.26 -4.28 -52.72
CA GLU A 708 2.14 -4.95 -53.67
C GLU A 708 3.61 -4.54 -53.51
N ASP A 709 3.89 -3.25 -53.29
CA ASP A 709 5.22 -2.75 -52.93
C ASP A 709 5.72 -3.38 -51.61
N LEU A 710 4.91 -3.35 -50.55
CA LEU A 710 5.24 -3.97 -49.27
C LEU A 710 5.45 -5.48 -49.42
N ALA A 711 4.61 -6.17 -50.20
CA ALA A 711 4.78 -7.60 -50.49
C ALA A 711 6.09 -7.90 -51.24
N GLY A 712 6.56 -6.98 -52.09
CA GLY A 712 7.86 -7.09 -52.77
C GLY A 712 9.06 -7.02 -51.83
N GLN A 713 8.92 -6.37 -50.68
CA GLN A 713 10.00 -6.22 -49.67
C GLN A 713 10.11 -7.43 -48.73
N VAL A 714 9.03 -8.19 -48.53
CA VAL A 714 8.99 -9.35 -47.60
C VAL A 714 10.10 -10.39 -47.84
N PRO A 715 10.43 -10.80 -49.08
CA PRO A 715 11.52 -11.76 -49.31
C PRO A 715 12.91 -11.27 -48.87
N ALA A 716 13.13 -9.96 -48.81
CA ALA A 716 14.40 -9.39 -48.33
C ALA A 716 14.48 -9.38 -46.80
N ILE A 717 13.32 -9.36 -46.12
CA ILE A 717 13.19 -9.29 -44.66
C ILE A 717 13.33 -10.68 -44.01
N VAL A 718 12.71 -11.70 -44.60
CA VAL A 718 12.64 -13.05 -44.00
C VAL A 718 13.88 -13.86 -44.36
N GLY A 719 14.63 -14.31 -43.35
CA GLY A 719 15.73 -15.26 -43.48
C GLY A 719 15.48 -16.53 -42.67
N TYR A 720 16.38 -17.52 -42.84
CA TYR A 720 16.34 -18.78 -42.11
C TYR A 720 17.72 -19.17 -41.57
N VAL A 721 17.72 -19.80 -40.41
CA VAL A 721 18.88 -20.49 -39.83
C VAL A 721 18.51 -21.93 -39.56
N SER A 722 19.30 -22.86 -40.10
CA SER A 722 19.05 -24.28 -39.87
C SER A 722 19.28 -24.65 -38.42
N ARG A 723 18.44 -25.54 -37.90
CA ARG A 723 18.61 -26.17 -36.58
C ARG A 723 19.98 -26.83 -36.44
N ALA A 724 20.53 -27.37 -37.53
CA ALA A 724 21.87 -27.95 -37.57
C ALA A 724 22.95 -26.90 -37.31
N ALA A 725 22.82 -25.71 -37.91
CA ALA A 725 23.72 -24.58 -37.66
C ALA A 725 23.61 -24.09 -36.20
N LEU A 726 22.39 -23.93 -35.67
CA LEU A 726 22.19 -23.57 -34.26
C LEU A 726 22.78 -24.60 -33.28
N ARG A 727 22.65 -25.90 -33.59
CA ARG A 727 23.29 -26.97 -32.83
C ARG A 727 24.81 -26.88 -32.87
N HIS A 728 25.38 -26.56 -34.03
CA HIS A 728 26.81 -26.41 -34.20
C HIS A 728 27.33 -25.21 -33.41
N GLU A 729 26.70 -24.05 -33.53
CA GLU A 729 27.06 -22.82 -32.81
C GLU A 729 26.95 -23.02 -31.28
N LEU A 730 25.86 -23.62 -30.80
CA LEU A 730 25.69 -23.96 -29.39
C LEU A 730 26.78 -24.93 -28.90
N ALA A 731 27.12 -25.94 -29.70
CA ALA A 731 28.18 -26.88 -29.37
C ALA A 731 29.54 -26.19 -29.34
N GLN A 732 29.85 -25.28 -30.28
CA GLN A 732 31.08 -24.51 -30.26
C GLN A 732 31.19 -23.64 -29.00
N ARG A 733 30.16 -22.83 -28.69
CA ARG A 733 30.16 -21.96 -27.50
C ARG A 733 30.21 -22.72 -26.19
N SER A 734 29.58 -23.89 -26.13
CA SER A 734 29.53 -24.69 -24.89
C SER A 734 30.68 -25.70 -24.75
N GLY A 735 31.53 -25.87 -25.76
CA GLY A 735 32.50 -26.96 -25.82
C GLY A 735 31.84 -28.35 -25.89
N GLY A 736 30.68 -28.45 -26.55
CA GLY A 736 29.89 -29.67 -26.72
C GLY A 736 29.07 -30.11 -25.50
N ARG A 737 29.04 -29.29 -24.43
CA ARG A 737 28.39 -29.62 -23.16
C ARG A 737 26.87 -29.40 -23.19
N LEU A 738 26.38 -28.49 -24.02
CA LEU A 738 24.94 -28.22 -24.21
C LEU A 738 24.45 -28.81 -25.53
N ARG A 739 23.19 -29.28 -25.55
CA ARG A 739 22.58 -29.91 -26.73
C ARG A 739 21.16 -29.40 -26.94
N LEU A 740 20.91 -28.80 -28.10
CA LEU A 740 19.58 -28.42 -28.54
C LEU A 740 18.76 -29.68 -28.87
N ASN A 741 17.60 -29.81 -28.23
CA ASN A 741 16.67 -30.94 -28.38
C ASN A 741 15.94 -30.92 -29.70
#